data_AF-A0A943NVC4-F1
#
_entry.id   AF-A0A943NVC4-F1
#
_cell.length_a   1.000
_cell.length_b   1.000
_cell.length_c   1.000
_cell.angle_alpha   90.00
_cell.angle_beta   90.00
_cell.angle_gamma   90.00
#
_symmetry.space_group_name_H-M   'P 1'
#
loop_
_entity.id
_entity.type
_entity.pdbx_description
1 polymer ?
#
loop_
_entity_poly.entity_id
_entity_poly.type
_entity_poly.pdbx_seq_one_letter_code
_entity_poly.pdbx_strand_id
1 'polypeptide(L)'
;DDKEVTCDRKLVTGADGRITLKKTANGYPRVKFIEDTVYLNHYKEDEFKTDDLRLRELPEESDESWGLLAGYGSKDNLYDYSLDLEKENAIAFVNTNRTAPVEIEKKMEHPSDATFTMILRQVTAASKDPIEQPEQILASEARPGIEYTVYDKVSGNQIRTDATGAKGEIHLKAGQYARLYLPDGTKWTVSEEQKADHMLKSVSGDPKEKVQTWEGKNLALIQSRAEKVGILTAITSRPKVVAGTGLNKNEFTVTVCYSDGGSEVLKEGDFTITPETIPDDETGFMDITVTRKSDGMETTIPINVIGKGTITQEDVRGTLLRKPETGEKIVLNTGAVDIPEYVMRYEEGEYKEYLVTSIGNWAFAQNKDITSVQIPDSVTSIKASAFDGCSSLTGKLVLPEGLENIEAFAFQNCSGLTGDLVIPDSVTSLGSDAFDGCSGFTGSLVISSRVTRIESSTFEDCSGLTGNLVIPEAVTSIGSSAFKNCSNLTGNLVIPENVTGIGYNAFEGCTGFTGSLKISSKVTSIGGAAFSNCTGLTGGLEIPSGVTEIKYSTFKNCSGLVGNLDIPSKVTSIEDNAFDGCKGLTGSLVIPSEVTSIGSFAFNGCTGLTGNLEIPPKVTSIGSSAFKGCTGLTGNLEIPSNVTKIGGSAFAGCNLTGVIIPASITTMGNYIFSGCNNLTNAVIMPGVTTISPGAFNRCVSLKEIVIPGSVQSIGRYAFSECVNLIKVEIQEGVETIESTAFEYCKGLTMIEIPHSVTSIGISTFYACYALREIIIDNTENAIEGAPWDCSANVTWKRSITTP
;
A
#
# COMPACT_ATOMS: atom_id res chain seq x y z
N ASP A 1 19.67 -14.14 109.38
CA ASP A 1 20.49 -12.96 109.73
C ASP A 1 20.44 -12.00 108.56
N ASP A 2 19.81 -10.83 108.60
CA ASP A 2 19.44 -9.98 109.74
C ASP A 2 18.03 -9.37 109.59
N LYS A 3 16.99 -10.16 109.90
CA LYS A 3 15.66 -9.74 110.41
C LYS A 3 14.79 -10.97 110.61
N GLU A 4 14.24 -11.10 111.81
CA GLU A 4 13.41 -12.21 112.28
C GLU A 4 12.26 -12.55 111.32
N VAL A 5 12.28 -13.75 110.75
CA VAL A 5 11.07 -14.45 110.32
C VAL A 5 11.13 -15.86 110.90
N THR A 6 10.33 -16.09 111.93
CA THR A 6 10.03 -17.39 112.52
C THR A 6 9.44 -18.32 111.46
N CYS A 7 10.10 -19.43 111.15
CA CYS A 7 9.58 -20.46 110.25
C CYS A 7 9.59 -21.83 110.96
N ASP A 8 8.72 -21.98 111.97
CA ASP A 8 8.50 -23.24 112.70
C ASP A 8 7.66 -24.24 111.88
N ARG A 9 8.28 -24.91 110.91
CA ARG A 9 7.79 -26.19 110.37
C ARG A 9 8.96 -27.15 110.14
N LYS A 10 9.13 -28.12 111.05
CA LYS A 10 9.83 -29.37 110.73
C LYS A 10 8.98 -30.15 109.73
N LEU A 11 9.49 -30.36 108.51
CA LEU A 11 8.92 -31.30 107.55
C LEU A 11 9.77 -32.58 107.60
N VAL A 12 9.13 -33.70 107.88
CA VAL A 12 9.73 -35.05 107.79
C VAL A 12 9.31 -35.63 106.45
N THR A 13 10.24 -36.17 105.66
CA THR A 13 9.95 -36.77 104.35
C THR A 13 9.16 -38.07 104.49
N GLY A 14 8.34 -38.39 103.49
CA GLY A 14 7.81 -39.74 103.31
C GLY A 14 8.90 -40.72 102.84
N ALA A 15 8.58 -42.02 102.78
CA ALA A 15 9.49 -43.08 102.35
C ALA A 15 9.95 -42.98 100.88
N ASP A 16 9.35 -42.08 100.09
CA ASP A 16 9.70 -41.79 98.69
C ASP A 16 10.60 -40.54 98.53
N GLY A 17 11.07 -39.95 99.64
CA GLY A 17 12.05 -38.85 99.64
C GLY A 17 11.54 -37.51 99.09
N ARG A 18 10.23 -37.35 98.85
CA ARG A 18 9.66 -36.11 98.32
C ARG A 18 9.31 -35.11 99.43
N ILE A 19 9.55 -33.81 99.16
CA ILE A 19 9.05 -32.69 99.95
C ILE A 19 8.19 -31.80 99.04
N THR A 20 6.94 -31.56 99.43
CA THR A 20 6.03 -30.66 98.70
C THR A 20 6.06 -29.28 99.33
N LEU A 21 6.54 -28.28 98.58
CA LEU A 21 6.56 -26.88 99.01
C LEU A 21 5.46 -26.09 98.29
N LYS A 22 4.57 -25.44 99.04
CA LYS A 22 3.60 -24.48 98.46
C LYS A 22 4.22 -23.10 98.38
N LYS A 23 4.13 -22.47 97.20
CA LYS A 23 4.56 -21.08 96.98
C LYS A 23 3.70 -20.14 97.85
N THR A 24 4.34 -19.26 98.59
CA THR A 24 3.68 -18.17 99.32
C THR A 24 3.78 -16.88 98.51
N ALA A 25 3.07 -15.81 98.93
CA ALA A 25 3.18 -14.50 98.30
C ALA A 25 4.62 -13.95 98.25
N ASN A 26 5.51 -14.45 99.13
CA ASN A 26 6.92 -14.04 99.22
C ASN A 26 7.90 -15.06 98.63
N GLY A 27 7.43 -16.08 97.90
CA GLY A 27 8.28 -17.10 97.25
C GLY A 27 8.23 -18.48 97.91
N TYR A 28 9.24 -19.31 97.62
CA TYR A 28 9.36 -20.69 98.12
C TYR A 28 10.14 -20.75 99.45
N PRO A 29 9.87 -21.74 100.33
CA PRO A 29 10.63 -21.96 101.57
C PRO A 29 12.08 -22.45 101.32
N ARG A 30 13.03 -22.07 102.19
CA ARG A 30 14.42 -22.58 102.22
C ARG A 30 14.53 -23.88 103.05
N VAL A 31 15.41 -24.80 102.64
CA VAL A 31 15.64 -26.11 103.29
C VAL A 31 17.10 -26.24 103.75
N LYS A 32 17.35 -26.83 104.93
CA LYS A 32 18.70 -27.09 105.49
C LYS A 32 18.87 -28.58 105.83
N PHE A 33 20.01 -29.18 105.48
CA PHE A 33 20.35 -30.59 105.75
C PHE A 33 21.27 -30.72 107.00
N ILE A 34 21.29 -31.89 107.65
CA ILE A 34 21.84 -32.11 109.02
C ILE A 34 22.99 -33.15 109.10
N GLU A 35 23.51 -33.67 107.99
CA GLU A 35 24.60 -34.69 107.97
C GLU A 35 25.69 -34.42 106.91
N ASP A 36 26.90 -34.95 107.16
CA ASP A 36 28.19 -34.50 106.62
C ASP A 36 28.62 -35.13 105.26
N THR A 37 27.77 -35.90 104.58
CA THR A 37 28.07 -36.44 103.23
C THR A 37 26.93 -36.15 102.27
N VAL A 38 26.93 -34.95 101.67
CA VAL A 38 26.05 -34.61 100.55
C VAL A 38 26.93 -34.29 99.35
N TYR A 39 26.85 -35.07 98.27
CA TYR A 39 27.50 -34.74 97.01
C TYR A 39 26.67 -33.68 96.29
N LEU A 40 27.21 -32.45 96.28
CA LEU A 40 26.61 -31.24 95.75
C LEU A 40 27.60 -30.67 94.74
N ASN A 41 27.41 -30.95 93.45
CA ASN A 41 28.39 -30.53 92.45
C ASN A 41 28.22 -29.04 92.11
N HIS A 42 29.30 -28.28 92.29
CA HIS A 42 29.42 -26.84 92.10
C HIS A 42 29.59 -26.48 90.61
N TYR A 43 28.84 -25.48 90.13
CA TYR A 43 29.06 -24.85 88.81
C TYR A 43 30.30 -23.92 88.81
N LYS A 44 30.96 -23.82 87.65
CA LYS A 44 31.66 -22.62 87.13
C LYS A 44 30.70 -21.89 86.19
N GLU A 45 30.69 -20.57 85.97
CA GLU A 45 31.13 -19.34 86.64
C GLU A 45 30.38 -18.22 85.86
N ASP A 46 29.90 -17.17 86.55
CA ASP A 46 29.07 -16.04 86.05
C ASP A 46 27.54 -16.22 85.97
N GLU A 47 26.90 -16.54 87.10
CA GLU A 47 25.83 -15.73 87.72
C GLU A 47 25.31 -16.39 89.01
N PHE A 48 25.87 -15.91 90.13
CA PHE A 48 25.33 -15.87 91.50
C PHE A 48 24.75 -17.10 92.25
N LYS A 49 25.47 -17.38 93.35
CA LYS A 49 25.03 -17.41 94.77
C LYS A 49 23.89 -18.35 95.20
N THR A 50 24.36 -19.48 95.74
CA THR A 50 24.08 -19.98 97.11
C THR A 50 22.61 -20.03 97.52
N ASP A 51 21.94 -21.16 97.24
CA ASP A 51 21.20 -21.96 98.25
C ASP A 51 20.23 -23.04 97.67
N ASP A 52 20.31 -23.44 96.38
CA ASP A 52 19.44 -24.52 95.86
C ASP A 52 20.22 -25.69 95.25
N LEU A 53 20.04 -26.88 95.84
CA LEU A 53 20.55 -28.16 95.36
C LEU A 53 19.39 -29.15 95.23
N ARG A 54 19.36 -29.89 94.12
CA ARG A 54 18.42 -31.00 93.86
C ARG A 54 19.18 -32.22 93.36
N LEU A 55 18.87 -33.39 93.93
CA LEU A 55 19.24 -34.70 93.39
C LEU A 55 18.01 -35.34 92.72
N ARG A 56 18.15 -35.75 91.45
CA ARG A 56 17.25 -36.70 90.78
C ARG A 56 18.06 -37.51 89.77
N GLU A 57 17.78 -38.81 89.74
CA GLU A 57 18.30 -39.82 88.80
C GLU A 57 18.14 -39.39 87.34
N LEU A 58 19.22 -39.50 86.56
CA LEU A 58 19.32 -39.25 85.12
C LEU A 58 19.07 -40.57 84.35
N PRO A 59 18.00 -40.70 83.56
CA PRO A 59 17.98 -41.58 82.40
C PRO A 59 18.84 -40.94 81.29
N GLU A 60 19.65 -41.75 80.63
CA GLU A 60 20.65 -41.41 79.60
C GLU A 60 20.28 -40.23 78.69
N GLU A 61 21.23 -39.31 78.55
CA GLU A 61 21.20 -38.15 77.67
C GLU A 61 21.05 -38.58 76.20
N SER A 62 20.09 -38.01 75.47
CA SER A 62 20.03 -38.14 74.01
C SER A 62 21.17 -37.32 73.40
N ASP A 63 22.24 -38.01 73.00
CA ASP A 63 23.39 -37.44 72.28
C ASP A 63 22.99 -36.99 70.85
N GLU A 64 23.86 -36.23 70.17
CA GLU A 64 23.74 -35.69 68.80
C GLU A 64 23.43 -36.76 67.72
N SER A 65 23.49 -38.05 68.05
CA SER A 65 23.02 -39.18 67.24
C SER A 65 21.50 -39.25 67.09
N TRP A 66 20.72 -38.54 67.92
CA TRP A 66 19.27 -38.39 67.77
C TRP A 66 18.95 -37.20 66.84
N GLY A 67 18.89 -37.47 65.54
CA GLY A 67 18.57 -36.54 64.45
C GLY A 67 17.28 -36.89 63.71
N LEU A 68 16.55 -35.86 63.25
CA LEU A 68 15.10 -35.91 62.97
C LEU A 68 14.64 -36.76 61.78
N LEU A 69 15.53 -37.20 60.89
CA LEU A 69 15.18 -38.11 59.82
C LEU A 69 16.28 -39.15 59.70
N ALA A 70 15.91 -40.42 59.78
CA ALA A 70 16.88 -41.52 59.85
C ALA A 70 16.75 -42.53 58.71
N GLY A 71 15.70 -42.45 57.89
CA GLY A 71 15.57 -43.25 56.69
C GLY A 71 14.19 -43.10 56.02
N TYR A 72 14.01 -43.82 54.92
CA TYR A 72 12.72 -43.99 54.24
C TYR A 72 12.55 -45.43 53.75
N GLY A 73 11.29 -45.88 53.61
CA GLY A 73 10.94 -47.18 53.03
C GLY A 73 9.88 -47.03 51.93
N SER A 74 10.03 -47.75 50.81
CA SER A 74 9.03 -47.87 49.75
C SER A 74 8.37 -49.26 49.78
N LYS A 75 7.17 -49.37 49.19
CA LYS A 75 6.35 -50.60 49.19
C LYS A 75 7.09 -51.87 48.76
N ASP A 76 8.06 -51.77 47.83
CA ASP A 76 8.83 -52.93 47.37
C ASP A 76 9.77 -53.51 48.46
N ASN A 77 10.13 -52.72 49.48
CA ASN A 77 11.01 -53.11 50.58
C ASN A 77 10.26 -53.52 51.86
N LEU A 78 8.92 -53.47 51.89
CA LEU A 78 8.11 -53.61 53.10
C LEU A 78 7.39 -54.98 53.22
N TYR A 79 7.80 -55.98 52.44
CA TYR A 79 7.16 -57.30 52.42
C TYR A 79 7.41 -58.08 53.72
N ASP A 80 6.32 -58.34 54.47
CA ASP A 80 6.18 -59.34 55.54
C ASP A 80 6.52 -58.95 57.01
N TYR A 81 6.21 -57.70 57.41
CA TYR A 81 6.26 -57.30 58.83
C TYR A 81 4.89 -56.85 59.34
N SER A 82 4.59 -57.08 60.63
CA SER A 82 3.29 -56.90 61.31
C SER A 82 2.84 -55.43 61.49
N LEU A 83 2.99 -54.65 60.43
CA LEU A 83 2.59 -53.27 60.35
C LEU A 83 1.31 -53.19 59.52
N ASP A 84 0.26 -52.60 60.07
CA ASP A 84 -1.02 -52.34 59.39
C ASP A 84 -0.87 -51.19 58.35
N LEU A 85 0.09 -51.38 57.42
CA LEU A 85 0.59 -50.43 56.43
C LEU A 85 0.18 -50.81 54.99
N GLU A 86 -0.73 -51.78 54.82
CA GLU A 86 -1.13 -52.34 53.51
C GLU A 86 -1.64 -51.30 52.48
N LYS A 87 -1.88 -50.05 52.91
CA LYS A 87 -2.39 -48.94 52.08
C LYS A 87 -1.39 -47.82 51.79
N GLU A 88 -0.17 -47.85 52.34
CA GLU A 88 0.78 -46.74 52.25
C GLU A 88 1.96 -47.12 51.32
N ASN A 89 2.25 -46.33 50.29
CA ASN A 89 3.25 -46.67 49.25
C ASN A 89 4.69 -46.24 49.61
N ALA A 90 4.86 -45.27 50.51
CA ALA A 90 6.15 -44.91 51.08
C ALA A 90 6.01 -44.15 52.41
N ILE A 91 7.03 -44.24 53.26
CA ILE A 91 7.02 -43.74 54.63
C ILE A 91 8.39 -43.15 54.99
N ALA A 92 8.37 -42.02 55.69
CA ALA A 92 9.55 -41.38 56.28
C ALA A 92 9.66 -41.68 57.78
N PHE A 93 10.86 -42.00 58.28
CA PHE A 93 11.12 -42.27 59.70
C PHE A 93 11.67 -41.05 60.43
N VAL A 94 11.02 -40.67 61.53
CA VAL A 94 11.35 -39.49 62.34
C VAL A 94 11.71 -39.91 63.76
N ASN A 95 12.92 -39.59 64.22
CA ASN A 95 13.38 -39.79 65.59
C ASN A 95 13.43 -38.43 66.31
N THR A 96 12.75 -38.28 67.45
CA THR A 96 12.56 -36.97 68.08
C THR A 96 13.56 -36.72 69.20
N ASN A 97 14.03 -35.48 69.31
CA ASN A 97 14.85 -35.01 70.43
C ASN A 97 14.21 -33.77 71.09
N ARG A 98 14.69 -33.45 72.30
CA ARG A 98 14.08 -32.48 73.22
C ARG A 98 14.02 -31.03 72.75
N THR A 99 14.69 -30.67 71.65
CA THR A 99 14.91 -29.25 71.29
C THR A 99 14.57 -28.85 69.87
N ALA A 100 14.10 -29.76 69.02
CA ALA A 100 13.84 -29.47 67.60
C ALA A 100 12.39 -29.82 67.19
N PRO A 101 11.65 -28.88 66.56
CA PRO A 101 10.35 -29.20 65.97
C PRO A 101 10.52 -30.12 64.76
N VAL A 102 9.48 -30.91 64.46
CA VAL A 102 9.35 -31.63 63.20
C VAL A 102 8.60 -30.74 62.22
N GLU A 103 9.17 -30.56 61.04
CA GLU A 103 8.53 -29.87 59.94
C GLU A 103 8.21 -30.84 58.81
N ILE A 104 6.96 -30.84 58.37
CA ILE A 104 6.42 -31.68 57.32
C ILE A 104 5.98 -30.77 56.17
N GLU A 105 6.60 -30.92 55.00
CA GLU A 105 6.27 -30.19 53.78
C GLU A 105 6.08 -31.18 52.62
N LYS A 106 5.18 -30.85 51.69
CA LYS A 106 5.14 -31.41 50.35
C LYS A 106 5.70 -30.41 49.34
N LYS A 107 6.79 -30.79 48.68
CA LYS A 107 7.40 -29.98 47.60
C LYS A 107 6.74 -30.31 46.25
N MET A 108 6.34 -29.27 45.52
CA MET A 108 5.68 -29.35 44.20
C MET A 108 6.58 -28.79 43.09
N GLU A 109 6.44 -29.30 41.87
CA GLU A 109 7.13 -28.78 40.66
C GLU A 109 6.37 -27.61 40.03
N HIS A 110 5.03 -27.65 40.07
CA HIS A 110 4.14 -26.59 39.59
C HIS A 110 3.25 -26.03 40.72
N PRO A 111 2.78 -24.78 40.63
CA PRO A 111 1.81 -24.24 41.57
C PRO A 111 0.53 -25.09 41.57
N SER A 112 -0.05 -25.40 42.73
CA SER A 112 -1.29 -26.19 42.84
C SER A 112 -2.15 -25.64 43.99
N ASP A 113 -3.47 -25.69 43.84
CA ASP A 113 -4.42 -25.30 44.90
C ASP A 113 -4.94 -26.50 45.72
N ALA A 114 -4.50 -27.72 45.37
CA ALA A 114 -4.92 -28.96 45.99
C ALA A 114 -4.53 -29.04 47.48
N THR A 115 -5.36 -29.75 48.26
CA THR A 115 -5.07 -30.08 49.67
C THR A 115 -4.57 -31.53 49.78
N PHE A 116 -3.46 -31.71 50.48
CA PHE A 116 -2.76 -32.96 50.73
C PHE A 116 -2.97 -33.41 52.17
N THR A 117 -3.10 -34.71 52.40
CA THR A 117 -3.28 -35.30 53.73
C THR A 117 -2.06 -36.15 54.07
N MET A 118 -1.32 -35.73 55.10
CA MET A 118 -0.20 -36.47 55.68
C MET A 118 -0.69 -37.25 56.90
N ILE A 119 -0.18 -38.45 57.11
CA ILE A 119 -0.55 -39.35 58.19
C ILE A 119 0.64 -39.52 59.12
N LEU A 120 0.45 -39.13 60.38
CA LEU A 120 1.45 -39.20 61.45
C LEU A 120 1.13 -40.34 62.41
N ARG A 121 2.09 -41.27 62.60
CA ARG A 121 1.94 -42.41 63.52
C ARG A 121 3.14 -42.52 64.46
N GLN A 122 2.88 -42.87 65.72
CA GLN A 122 3.94 -43.17 66.68
C GLN A 122 4.35 -44.64 66.55
N VAL A 123 5.64 -44.89 66.66
CA VAL A 123 6.26 -46.20 66.46
C VAL A 123 6.70 -46.81 67.79
N THR A 124 6.44 -48.11 67.93
CA THR A 124 7.08 -49.00 68.91
C THR A 124 8.18 -49.79 68.22
N ALA A 125 9.43 -49.66 68.68
CA ALA A 125 10.60 -50.28 68.06
C ALA A 125 11.19 -51.43 68.90
N ALA A 126 11.93 -52.35 68.25
CA ALA A 126 12.55 -53.50 68.90
C ALA A 126 13.73 -53.15 69.82
N SER A 127 14.40 -52.02 69.58
CA SER A 127 15.49 -51.50 70.41
C SER A 127 15.27 -50.05 70.84
N LYS A 128 16.10 -49.59 71.79
CA LYS A 128 16.12 -48.18 72.22
C LYS A 128 16.80 -47.26 71.20
N ASP A 129 17.61 -47.79 70.29
CA ASP A 129 18.36 -47.02 69.28
C ASP A 129 17.43 -46.33 68.26
N PRO A 130 17.86 -45.23 67.61
CA PRO A 130 17.11 -44.57 66.54
C PRO A 130 16.67 -45.56 65.44
N ILE A 131 15.49 -45.34 64.85
CA ILE A 131 15.00 -46.15 63.73
C ILE A 131 15.63 -45.63 62.45
N GLU A 132 16.40 -46.45 61.77
CA GLU A 132 17.01 -46.16 60.46
C GLU A 132 16.38 -47.00 59.34
N GLN A 133 15.80 -48.17 59.66
CA GLN A 133 15.23 -49.09 58.69
C GLN A 133 13.87 -49.67 59.16
N PRO A 134 12.96 -50.06 58.24
CA PRO A 134 11.63 -50.52 58.58
C PRO A 134 11.60 -51.75 59.51
N GLU A 135 12.60 -52.63 59.44
CA GLU A 135 12.68 -53.89 60.18
C GLU A 135 12.79 -53.68 61.71
N GLN A 136 13.17 -52.47 62.14
CA GLN A 136 13.28 -52.11 63.55
C GLN A 136 11.91 -51.79 64.19
N ILE A 137 10.85 -51.71 63.37
CA ILE A 137 9.49 -51.33 63.77
C ILE A 137 8.69 -52.58 64.14
N LEU A 138 8.22 -52.65 65.39
CA LEU A 138 7.35 -53.73 65.85
C LEU A 138 5.87 -53.40 65.64
N ALA A 139 5.48 -52.14 65.84
CA ALA A 139 4.11 -51.66 65.65
C ALA A 139 4.10 -50.15 65.40
N SER A 140 3.06 -49.66 64.72
CA SER A 140 2.79 -48.23 64.59
C SER A 140 1.32 -47.91 64.84
N GLU A 141 1.05 -46.82 65.57
CA GLU A 141 -0.30 -46.40 65.92
C GLU A 141 -0.52 -44.93 65.58
N ALA A 142 -1.67 -44.62 64.98
CA ALA A 142 -2.10 -43.24 64.78
C ALA A 142 -2.26 -42.54 66.13
N ARG A 143 -1.75 -41.31 66.24
CA ARG A 143 -1.92 -40.49 67.45
C ARG A 143 -2.79 -39.27 67.12
N PRO A 144 -4.06 -39.26 67.55
CA PRO A 144 -4.91 -38.08 67.43
C PRO A 144 -4.53 -37.03 68.48
N GLY A 145 -4.85 -35.77 68.18
CA GLY A 145 -4.72 -34.66 69.14
C GLY A 145 -3.29 -34.10 69.31
N ILE A 146 -2.36 -34.39 68.41
CA ILE A 146 -1.05 -33.73 68.37
C ILE A 146 -1.21 -32.36 67.71
N GLU A 147 -0.91 -31.28 68.42
CA GLU A 147 -0.98 -29.92 67.87
C GLU A 147 0.14 -29.67 66.85
N TYR A 148 -0.22 -29.07 65.72
CA TYR A 148 0.69 -28.62 64.68
C TYR A 148 0.29 -27.24 64.15
N THR A 149 1.26 -26.45 63.73
CA THR A 149 1.04 -25.12 63.16
C THR A 149 1.48 -25.09 61.71
N VAL A 150 0.59 -24.63 60.82
CA VAL A 150 0.86 -24.52 59.38
C VAL A 150 1.36 -23.12 59.04
N TYR A 151 2.42 -23.05 58.25
CA TYR A 151 3.08 -21.83 57.82
C TYR A 151 3.08 -21.71 56.30
N ASP A 152 3.09 -20.47 55.81
CA ASP A 152 3.32 -20.16 54.40
C ASP A 152 4.82 -20.19 54.12
N LYS A 153 5.23 -20.94 53.09
CA LYS A 153 6.64 -21.18 52.78
C LYS A 153 7.37 -19.94 52.31
N VAL A 154 6.70 -19.06 51.55
CA VAL A 154 7.35 -17.90 50.93
C VAL A 154 7.54 -16.80 51.96
N SER A 155 6.51 -16.53 52.76
CA SER A 155 6.50 -15.44 53.73
C SER A 155 6.96 -15.84 55.13
N GLY A 156 6.96 -17.13 55.47
CA GLY A 156 7.28 -17.64 56.81
C GLY A 156 6.20 -17.36 57.87
N ASN A 157 5.05 -16.81 57.47
CA ASN A 157 3.98 -16.44 58.39
C ASN A 157 3.16 -17.66 58.81
N GLN A 158 2.74 -17.67 60.07
CA GLN A 158 1.77 -18.63 60.59
C GLN A 158 0.42 -18.44 59.90
N ILE A 159 -0.10 -19.50 59.28
CA ILE A 159 -1.42 -19.53 58.63
C ILE A 159 -2.48 -19.96 59.64
N ARG A 160 -2.26 -21.07 60.35
CA ARG A 160 -3.21 -21.64 61.33
C ARG A 160 -2.55 -22.67 62.25
N THR A 161 -3.22 -23.00 63.35
CA THR A 161 -2.85 -24.10 64.26
C THR A 161 -4.01 -25.09 64.32
N ASP A 162 -3.70 -26.36 64.12
CA ASP A 162 -4.64 -27.49 64.10
C ASP A 162 -4.12 -28.61 65.02
N ALA A 163 -4.90 -29.68 65.18
CA ALA A 163 -4.47 -30.91 65.83
C ALA A 163 -4.70 -32.11 64.91
N THR A 164 -3.89 -33.17 65.04
CA THR A 164 -4.02 -34.37 64.21
C THR A 164 -5.39 -35.05 64.38
N GLY A 165 -5.97 -35.49 63.26
CA GLY A 165 -7.26 -36.20 63.22
C GLY A 165 -7.23 -37.60 63.85
N ALA A 166 -8.37 -38.31 63.84
CA ALA A 166 -8.50 -39.65 64.45
C ALA A 166 -7.49 -40.68 63.91
N LYS A 167 -7.02 -40.49 62.67
CA LYS A 167 -6.00 -41.33 62.03
C LYS A 167 -4.59 -40.71 62.01
N GLY A 168 -4.37 -39.60 62.73
CA GLY A 168 -3.10 -38.88 62.70
C GLY A 168 -2.98 -37.89 61.53
N GLU A 169 -4.10 -37.41 60.97
CA GLU A 169 -4.14 -36.63 59.73
C GLU A 169 -3.65 -35.17 59.92
N ILE A 170 -2.80 -34.71 59.01
CA ILE A 170 -2.28 -33.34 58.89
C ILE A 170 -2.61 -32.85 57.47
N HIS A 171 -3.27 -31.69 57.33
CA HIS A 171 -3.69 -31.18 56.03
C HIS A 171 -2.84 -29.99 55.57
N LEU A 172 -2.29 -30.05 54.36
CA LEU A 172 -1.41 -29.02 53.79
C LEU A 172 -1.84 -28.64 52.37
N LYS A 173 -1.59 -27.40 51.95
CA LYS A 173 -1.67 -26.98 50.53
C LYS A 173 -0.27 -26.78 49.93
N ALA A 174 -0.16 -26.64 48.61
CA ALA A 174 1.11 -26.33 47.98
C ALA A 174 1.68 -25.00 48.54
N GLY A 175 2.98 -24.97 48.79
CA GLY A 175 3.64 -23.80 49.40
C GLY A 175 3.38 -23.67 50.90
N GLN A 176 2.86 -24.69 51.59
CA GLN A 176 2.71 -24.71 53.05
C GLN A 176 3.56 -25.82 53.69
N TYR A 177 3.99 -25.60 54.94
CA TYR A 177 4.58 -26.64 55.79
C TYR A 177 3.93 -26.67 57.17
N ALA A 178 3.82 -27.85 57.79
CA ALA A 178 3.35 -28.02 59.16
C ALA A 178 4.55 -28.17 60.09
N ARG A 179 4.58 -27.42 61.19
CA ARG A 179 5.55 -27.52 62.27
C ARG A 179 4.87 -28.06 63.53
N LEU A 180 5.42 -29.12 64.12
CA LEU A 180 4.88 -29.76 65.31
C LEU A 180 5.98 -30.15 66.30
N TYR A 181 5.64 -30.23 67.58
CA TYR A 181 6.54 -30.66 68.65
C TYR A 181 6.11 -32.03 69.15
N LEU A 182 6.96 -33.02 68.93
CA LEU A 182 6.70 -34.40 69.34
C LEU A 182 7.39 -34.72 70.67
N PRO A 183 6.85 -35.66 71.47
CA PRO A 183 7.46 -36.03 72.75
C PRO A 183 8.91 -36.48 72.59
N ASP A 184 9.79 -36.09 73.51
CA ASP A 184 11.22 -36.40 73.47
C ASP A 184 11.50 -37.91 73.54
N GLY A 185 12.51 -38.38 72.79
CA GLY A 185 12.92 -39.78 72.77
C GLY A 185 11.90 -40.74 72.13
N THR A 186 11.00 -40.23 71.29
CA THR A 186 9.98 -41.03 70.60
C THR A 186 10.27 -41.17 69.12
N LYS A 187 9.63 -42.17 68.51
CA LYS A 187 9.87 -42.60 67.13
C LYS A 187 8.56 -42.50 66.36
N TRP A 188 8.61 -42.00 65.14
CA TRP A 188 7.41 -41.70 64.37
C TRP A 188 7.59 -42.05 62.90
N THR A 189 6.47 -42.30 62.24
CA THR A 189 6.38 -42.39 60.79
C THR A 189 5.48 -41.29 60.25
N VAL A 190 5.88 -40.72 59.11
CA VAL A 190 5.06 -39.80 58.34
C VAL A 190 4.88 -40.37 56.94
N SER A 191 3.64 -40.42 56.47
CA SER A 191 3.29 -40.84 55.12
C SER A 191 2.25 -39.92 54.51
N GLU A 192 2.00 -40.02 53.21
CA GLU A 192 0.92 -39.29 52.53
C GLU A 192 -0.21 -40.28 52.20
N GLU A 193 -1.46 -39.91 52.49
CA GLU A 193 -2.63 -40.67 52.04
C GLU A 193 -2.77 -40.55 50.51
N GLN A 194 -2.43 -41.64 49.80
CA GLN A 194 -2.46 -41.65 48.34
C GLN A 194 -3.90 -41.83 47.81
N LYS A 195 -4.32 -40.95 46.89
CA LYS A 195 -5.52 -41.16 46.07
C LYS A 195 -5.13 -41.96 44.81
N ALA A 196 -6.04 -42.79 44.30
CA ALA A 196 -5.78 -43.86 43.31
C ALA A 196 -5.20 -43.39 41.96
N ASP A 197 -5.18 -42.09 41.70
CA ASP A 197 -4.69 -41.41 40.51
C ASP A 197 -3.26 -40.84 40.66
N HIS A 198 -2.65 -40.95 41.85
CA HIS A 198 -1.34 -40.38 42.17
C HIS A 198 -0.31 -41.49 42.47
N MET A 199 0.87 -41.40 41.85
CA MET A 199 2.00 -42.31 42.05
C MET A 199 3.20 -41.53 42.61
N LEU A 200 3.79 -42.05 43.69
CA LEU A 200 4.94 -41.46 44.36
C LEU A 200 6.25 -41.94 43.70
N LYS A 201 7.09 -41.03 43.19
CA LYS A 201 8.28 -41.40 42.39
C LYS A 201 9.53 -41.71 43.24
N SER A 202 9.71 -41.04 44.37
CA SER A 202 10.87 -41.17 45.28
C SER A 202 10.54 -40.55 46.63
N VAL A 203 11.11 -41.07 47.72
CA VAL A 203 11.23 -40.34 48.99
C VAL A 203 12.70 -39.97 49.14
N SER A 204 12.99 -38.71 49.40
CA SER A 204 14.35 -38.25 49.69
C SER A 204 14.37 -37.59 51.06
N GLY A 205 15.45 -37.87 51.79
CA GLY A 205 15.78 -37.20 53.02
C GLY A 205 17.28 -37.26 53.10
N ASP A 206 17.94 -36.17 52.71
CA ASP A 206 19.39 -36.19 52.61
C ASP A 206 20.02 -35.76 53.95
N PRO A 207 20.66 -36.66 54.71
CA PRO A 207 21.43 -36.27 55.88
C PRO A 207 22.74 -35.52 55.52
N LYS A 208 23.11 -35.39 54.24
CA LYS A 208 24.40 -34.85 53.75
C LYS A 208 24.30 -33.71 52.74
N GLU A 209 23.23 -33.55 51.97
CA GLU A 209 22.96 -32.30 51.24
C GLU A 209 22.31 -31.28 52.16
N LYS A 210 23.13 -30.34 52.63
CA LYS A 210 22.67 -29.08 53.20
C LYS A 210 21.79 -28.37 52.16
N VAL A 211 20.47 -28.58 52.22
CA VAL A 211 19.52 -27.63 51.65
C VAL A 211 19.87 -26.28 52.28
N GLN A 212 20.33 -25.38 51.43
CA GLN A 212 20.91 -24.11 51.85
C GLN A 212 19.88 -23.30 52.64
N THR A 213 20.20 -23.14 53.92
CA THR A 213 19.77 -22.10 54.85
C THR A 213 18.26 -21.89 55.03
N TRP A 214 17.69 -22.60 56.01
CA TRP A 214 16.99 -21.92 57.10
C TRP A 214 17.60 -22.37 58.42
N GLU A 215 17.65 -21.44 59.37
CA GLU A 215 18.49 -21.42 60.58
C GLU A 215 18.52 -22.73 61.39
N GLY A 216 19.37 -23.66 60.94
CA GLY A 216 19.87 -24.83 61.68
C GLY A 216 18.86 -25.53 62.58
N LYS A 217 18.04 -26.43 62.01
CA LYS A 217 17.61 -27.73 62.59
C LYS A 217 16.50 -28.38 61.73
N ASN A 218 16.78 -29.59 61.25
CA ASN A 218 15.90 -30.77 61.29
C ASN A 218 14.54 -30.76 60.53
N LEU A 219 14.53 -31.13 59.24
CA LEU A 219 13.36 -31.18 58.35
C LEU A 219 13.04 -32.63 57.90
N ALA A 220 11.77 -33.05 57.93
CA ALA A 220 11.31 -34.30 57.32
C ALA A 220 10.57 -34.00 56.01
N LEU A 221 11.30 -34.05 54.88
CA LEU A 221 10.76 -33.75 53.56
C LEU A 221 10.12 -35.01 52.95
N ILE A 222 8.84 -34.96 52.59
CA ILE A 222 8.22 -35.99 51.74
C ILE A 222 7.98 -35.35 50.37
N GLN A 223 8.95 -35.50 49.47
CA GLN A 223 8.82 -35.09 48.07
C GLN A 223 7.92 -36.09 47.32
N SER A 224 6.82 -35.65 46.74
CA SER A 224 6.18 -36.40 45.64
C SER A 224 5.50 -35.47 44.64
N ARG A 225 5.85 -35.63 43.35
CA ARG A 225 4.97 -36.08 42.26
C ARG A 225 5.79 -36.28 40.97
N ALA A 226 5.42 -37.27 40.18
CA ALA A 226 5.75 -37.32 38.75
C ALA A 226 4.48 -36.98 37.97
N GLU A 227 4.63 -36.07 37.01
CA GLU A 227 3.57 -35.53 36.16
C GLU A 227 2.77 -36.62 35.45
N LYS A 228 1.44 -36.51 35.49
CA LYS A 228 0.61 -36.97 34.38
C LYS A 228 -0.07 -35.72 33.82
N VAL A 229 0.25 -35.37 32.58
CA VAL A 229 -0.46 -34.27 31.90
C VAL A 229 -1.94 -34.62 31.88
N GLY A 230 -2.76 -33.76 32.47
CA GLY A 230 -4.19 -33.99 32.65
C GLY A 230 -4.95 -33.60 31.40
N ILE A 231 -4.88 -32.33 31.01
CA ILE A 231 -5.65 -31.73 29.90
C ILE A 231 -4.87 -30.57 29.27
N LEU A 232 -4.93 -30.43 27.94
CA LEU A 232 -4.49 -29.22 27.23
C LEU A 232 -5.71 -28.35 26.94
N THR A 233 -5.63 -27.06 27.24
CA THR A 233 -6.69 -26.08 26.96
C THR A 233 -6.13 -24.93 26.15
N ALA A 234 -6.94 -24.35 25.27
CA ALA A 234 -6.58 -23.16 24.53
C ALA A 234 -7.78 -22.21 24.48
N ILE A 235 -7.51 -20.91 24.47
CA ILE A 235 -8.50 -19.86 24.23
C ILE A 235 -7.91 -18.84 23.26
N THR A 236 -8.76 -18.21 22.45
CA THR A 236 -8.37 -17.14 21.54
C THR A 236 -8.98 -15.81 21.96
N SER A 237 -8.21 -14.74 21.82
CA SER A 237 -8.69 -13.35 21.94
C SER A 237 -9.44 -12.87 20.71
N ARG A 238 -9.35 -13.60 19.58
CA ARG A 238 -10.09 -13.35 18.33
C ARG A 238 -10.92 -14.58 17.94
N PRO A 239 -12.17 -14.68 18.41
CA PRO A 239 -13.04 -15.80 18.06
C PRO A 239 -13.62 -15.70 16.63
N LYS A 240 -13.49 -14.54 15.96
CA LYS A 240 -13.88 -14.34 14.56
C LYS A 240 -12.64 -14.12 13.68
N VAL A 241 -12.51 -14.86 12.59
CA VAL A 241 -11.34 -14.82 11.69
C VAL A 241 -11.80 -14.80 10.24
N VAL A 242 -11.12 -14.06 9.36
CA VAL A 242 -11.49 -13.96 7.95
C VAL A 242 -10.89 -15.12 7.16
N ALA A 243 -11.66 -15.73 6.26
CA ALA A 243 -11.18 -16.75 5.34
C ALA A 243 -9.92 -16.30 4.57
N GLY A 244 -8.96 -17.20 4.36
CA GLY A 244 -7.69 -16.90 3.70
C GLY A 244 -6.66 -16.13 4.55
N THR A 245 -6.94 -15.85 5.83
CA THR A 245 -5.98 -15.14 6.71
C THR A 245 -5.17 -16.11 7.57
N GLY A 246 -3.92 -15.72 7.83
CA GLY A 246 -3.02 -16.44 8.73
C GLY A 246 -3.40 -16.24 10.19
N LEU A 247 -3.30 -17.30 11.00
CA LEU A 247 -3.57 -17.24 12.43
C LEU A 247 -2.33 -16.74 13.19
N ASN A 248 -2.48 -15.67 13.96
CA ASN A 248 -1.41 -15.16 14.80
C ASN A 248 -1.38 -15.93 16.13
N LYS A 249 -0.30 -16.67 16.38
CA LYS A 249 -0.13 -17.48 17.61
C LYS A 249 -0.22 -16.66 18.89
N ASN A 250 0.12 -15.37 18.85
CA ASN A 250 0.02 -14.48 20.00
C ASN A 250 -1.43 -14.18 20.43
N GLU A 251 -2.41 -14.50 19.59
CA GLU A 251 -3.82 -14.35 19.92
C GLU A 251 -4.36 -15.51 20.76
N PHE A 252 -3.58 -16.59 20.90
CA PHE A 252 -3.94 -17.81 21.60
C PHE A 252 -3.22 -17.92 22.94
N THR A 253 -3.97 -18.18 24.00
CA THR A 253 -3.43 -18.56 25.31
C THR A 253 -3.61 -20.06 25.47
N VAL A 254 -2.50 -20.81 25.45
CA VAL A 254 -2.50 -22.27 25.55
C VAL A 254 -2.00 -22.66 26.92
N THR A 255 -2.81 -23.39 27.68
CA THR A 255 -2.51 -23.79 29.06
C THR A 255 -2.52 -25.30 29.16
N VAL A 256 -1.42 -25.86 29.65
CA VAL A 256 -1.35 -27.26 30.05
C VAL A 256 -1.76 -27.37 31.52
N CYS A 257 -2.70 -28.26 31.81
CA CYS A 257 -3.16 -28.57 33.15
C CYS A 257 -2.66 -29.96 33.55
N TYR A 258 -2.00 -30.05 34.68
CA TYR A 258 -1.44 -31.28 35.23
C TYR A 258 -2.44 -31.96 36.17
N SER A 259 -2.30 -33.28 36.35
CA SER A 259 -3.17 -34.08 37.22
C SER A 259 -3.13 -33.69 38.70
N ASP A 260 -2.19 -32.83 39.10
CA ASP A 260 -2.07 -32.28 40.44
C ASP A 260 -2.78 -30.94 40.63
N GLY A 261 -3.54 -30.49 39.64
CA GLY A 261 -4.22 -29.21 39.64
C GLY A 261 -3.31 -28.04 39.28
N GLY A 262 -2.02 -28.26 39.01
CA GLY A 262 -1.14 -27.23 38.51
C GLY A 262 -1.35 -26.92 37.04
N SER A 263 -0.96 -25.73 36.63
CA SER A 263 -1.05 -25.30 35.24
C SER A 263 0.11 -24.42 34.81
N GLU A 264 0.45 -24.51 33.53
CA GLU A 264 1.50 -23.72 32.87
C GLU A 264 0.95 -23.14 31.56
N VAL A 265 1.18 -21.85 31.33
CA VAL A 265 0.88 -21.21 30.03
C VAL A 265 2.09 -21.43 29.12
N LEU A 266 1.85 -22.07 27.97
CA LEU A 266 2.88 -22.39 26.99
C LEU A 266 3.35 -21.13 26.26
N LYS A 267 4.64 -21.07 25.92
CA LYS A 267 5.18 -20.00 25.07
C LYS A 267 4.85 -20.30 23.60
N GLU A 268 4.86 -19.27 22.76
CA GLU A 268 4.58 -19.38 21.31
C GLU A 268 5.38 -20.50 20.60
N GLY A 269 6.62 -20.72 21.06
CA GLY A 269 7.51 -21.76 20.53
C GLY A 269 7.13 -23.19 20.89
N ASP A 270 6.28 -23.40 21.89
CA ASP A 270 6.01 -24.71 22.50
C ASP A 270 4.77 -25.41 21.93
N PHE A 271 4.02 -24.74 21.05
CA PHE A 271 2.85 -25.29 20.38
C PHE A 271 2.76 -24.93 18.89
N THR A 272 1.90 -25.64 18.16
CA THR A 272 1.53 -25.37 16.77
C THR A 272 0.02 -25.22 16.65
N ILE A 273 -0.42 -24.52 15.62
CA ILE A 273 -1.83 -24.28 15.31
C ILE A 273 -2.08 -24.82 13.90
N THR A 274 -3.11 -25.65 13.73
CA THR A 274 -3.48 -26.24 12.44
C THR A 274 -4.96 -25.97 12.15
N PRO A 275 -5.29 -25.39 10.97
CA PRO A 275 -4.35 -24.92 9.94
C PRO A 275 -3.63 -23.62 10.34
N GLU A 276 -2.46 -23.33 9.77
CA GLU A 276 -1.77 -22.04 9.99
C GLU A 276 -2.44 -20.87 9.26
N THR A 277 -3.19 -21.16 8.19
CA THR A 277 -3.97 -20.21 7.40
C THR A 277 -5.35 -20.81 7.15
N ILE A 278 -6.39 -20.01 7.36
CA ILE A 278 -7.76 -20.45 7.10
C ILE A 278 -7.96 -20.62 5.58
N PRO A 279 -8.57 -21.70 5.09
CA PRO A 279 -8.90 -21.84 3.67
C PRO A 279 -9.74 -20.65 3.15
N ASP A 280 -9.59 -20.29 1.88
CA ASP A 280 -10.32 -19.16 1.28
C ASP A 280 -11.82 -19.42 1.10
N ASP A 281 -12.23 -20.69 1.00
CA ASP A 281 -13.60 -21.15 0.79
C ASP A 281 -14.35 -21.47 2.11
N GLU A 282 -13.68 -21.37 3.25
CA GLU A 282 -14.27 -21.71 4.55
C GLU A 282 -15.17 -20.59 5.08
N THR A 283 -16.34 -20.95 5.61
CA THR A 283 -17.26 -20.03 6.30
C THR A 283 -18.00 -20.74 7.44
N GLY A 284 -18.32 -20.00 8.50
CA GLY A 284 -19.01 -20.54 9.68
C GLY A 284 -18.05 -21.11 10.73
N PHE A 285 -18.56 -21.99 11.60
CA PHE A 285 -17.76 -22.54 12.69
C PHE A 285 -16.73 -23.57 12.18
N MET A 286 -15.46 -23.30 12.47
CA MET A 286 -14.34 -24.18 12.16
C MET A 286 -13.57 -24.51 13.44
N ASP A 287 -13.25 -25.78 13.65
CA ASP A 287 -12.35 -26.20 14.73
C ASP A 287 -10.90 -26.05 14.30
N ILE A 288 -10.10 -25.35 15.11
CA ILE A 288 -8.66 -25.28 14.99
C ILE A 288 -8.03 -26.23 15.99
N THR A 289 -7.03 -27.00 15.55
CA THR A 289 -6.24 -27.87 16.43
C THR A 289 -5.02 -27.14 16.95
N VAL A 290 -4.86 -27.09 18.27
CA VAL A 290 -3.63 -26.65 18.94
C VAL A 290 -2.90 -27.89 19.45
N THR A 291 -1.66 -28.08 19.00
CA THR A 291 -0.83 -29.24 19.35
C THR A 291 0.39 -28.78 20.14
N ARG A 292 0.59 -29.33 21.34
CA ARG A 292 1.79 -29.12 22.15
C ARG A 292 2.96 -29.91 21.55
N LYS A 293 4.09 -29.24 21.32
CA LYS A 293 5.24 -29.85 20.60
C LYS A 293 5.97 -30.92 21.40
N SER A 294 6.00 -30.83 22.72
CA SER A 294 6.81 -31.71 23.58
C SER A 294 6.33 -33.16 23.60
N ASP A 295 5.01 -33.37 23.53
CA ASP A 295 4.36 -34.67 23.72
C ASP A 295 3.26 -34.97 22.69
N GLY A 296 2.93 -34.01 21.81
CA GLY A 296 1.90 -34.17 20.79
C GLY A 296 0.47 -34.08 21.33
N MET A 297 0.27 -33.59 22.56
CA MET A 297 -1.08 -33.43 23.10
C MET A 297 -1.86 -32.38 22.32
N GLU A 298 -3.13 -32.65 22.04
CA GLU A 298 -3.99 -31.79 21.22
C GLU A 298 -5.21 -31.31 21.99
N THR A 299 -5.68 -30.12 21.59
CA THR A 299 -6.98 -29.60 21.98
C THR A 299 -7.56 -28.85 20.77
N THR A 300 -8.89 -28.86 20.64
CA THR A 300 -9.56 -28.13 19.57
C THR A 300 -10.28 -26.92 20.14
N ILE A 301 -10.24 -25.83 19.38
CA ILE A 301 -10.95 -24.60 19.71
C ILE A 301 -11.80 -24.18 18.51
N PRO A 302 -13.10 -23.94 18.71
CA PRO A 302 -13.95 -23.43 17.64
C PRO A 302 -13.65 -21.95 17.43
N ILE A 303 -13.49 -21.57 16.17
CA ILE A 303 -13.54 -20.18 15.70
C ILE A 303 -14.71 -20.02 14.74
N ASN A 304 -15.16 -18.78 14.57
CA ASN A 304 -16.12 -18.43 13.54
C ASN A 304 -15.38 -17.79 12.35
N VAL A 305 -15.37 -18.48 11.23
CA VAL A 305 -14.77 -18.01 9.99
C VAL A 305 -15.78 -17.17 9.22
N ILE A 306 -15.41 -15.92 8.92
CA ILE A 306 -16.20 -15.03 8.07
C ILE A 306 -15.61 -14.99 6.66
N GLY A 307 -16.47 -15.07 5.65
CA GLY A 307 -16.04 -15.05 4.26
C GLY A 307 -15.59 -13.66 3.80
N LYS A 308 -14.93 -13.58 2.64
CA LYS A 308 -14.70 -12.31 1.93
C LYS A 308 -15.88 -12.02 1.01
N GLY A 309 -16.46 -10.84 1.16
CA GLY A 309 -17.67 -10.39 0.47
C GLY A 309 -17.38 -9.37 -0.63
N THR A 310 -18.15 -9.47 -1.71
CA THR A 310 -18.23 -8.46 -2.77
C THR A 310 -19.63 -7.85 -2.74
N ILE A 311 -19.74 -6.51 -2.76
CA ILE A 311 -21.03 -5.84 -2.96
C ILE A 311 -21.42 -5.97 -4.42
N THR A 312 -22.49 -6.70 -4.71
CA THR A 312 -22.97 -6.95 -6.07
C THR A 312 -24.09 -5.99 -6.46
N GLN A 313 -24.41 -5.94 -7.75
CA GLN A 313 -25.56 -5.17 -8.24
C GLN A 313 -26.90 -5.66 -7.65
N GLU A 314 -27.01 -6.96 -7.36
CA GLU A 314 -28.20 -7.53 -6.73
C GLU A 314 -28.32 -7.08 -5.27
N ASP A 315 -27.21 -7.03 -4.54
CA ASP A 315 -27.18 -6.52 -3.16
C ASP A 315 -27.69 -5.07 -3.08
N VAL A 316 -27.25 -4.23 -4.02
CA VAL A 316 -27.65 -2.83 -4.11
C VAL A 316 -29.13 -2.70 -4.49
N ARG A 317 -29.59 -3.36 -5.56
CA ARG A 317 -30.98 -3.23 -6.05
C ARG A 317 -32.02 -3.90 -5.15
N GLY A 318 -31.68 -5.04 -4.58
CA GLY A 318 -32.60 -5.90 -3.83
C GLY A 318 -32.68 -5.63 -2.34
N THR A 319 -31.77 -4.83 -1.76
CA THR A 319 -31.63 -4.64 -0.30
C THR A 319 -31.54 -5.98 0.46
N LEU A 320 -30.73 -6.90 -0.07
CA LEU A 320 -30.60 -8.27 0.44
C LEU A 320 -29.68 -8.37 1.67
N LEU A 321 -28.86 -7.35 1.90
CA LEU A 321 -27.85 -7.34 2.95
C LEU A 321 -28.45 -6.90 4.30
N ARG A 322 -27.92 -7.48 5.38
CA ARG A 322 -28.24 -7.09 6.76
C ARG A 322 -27.00 -6.78 7.58
N LYS A 323 -27.13 -5.89 8.57
CA LYS A 323 -26.07 -5.61 9.54
C LYS A 323 -25.88 -6.80 10.49
N PRO A 324 -24.66 -7.31 10.71
CA PRO A 324 -24.43 -8.45 11.61
C PRO A 324 -24.92 -8.23 13.04
N GLU A 325 -24.73 -7.04 13.60
CA GLU A 325 -25.05 -6.75 15.00
C GLU A 325 -26.56 -6.60 15.28
N THR A 326 -27.30 -6.01 14.35
CA THR A 326 -28.71 -5.64 14.56
C THR A 326 -29.69 -6.45 13.71
N GLY A 327 -29.22 -7.12 12.66
CA GLY A 327 -30.07 -7.78 11.66
C GLY A 327 -30.89 -6.82 10.81
N GLU A 328 -30.68 -5.50 10.94
CA GLU A 328 -31.37 -4.49 10.13
C GLU A 328 -30.98 -4.59 8.66
N LYS A 329 -31.94 -4.32 7.77
CA LYS A 329 -31.67 -4.25 6.33
C LYS A 329 -30.74 -3.08 6.02
N ILE A 330 -29.78 -3.32 5.14
CA ILE A 330 -28.87 -2.30 4.62
C ILE A 330 -29.45 -1.77 3.30
N VAL A 331 -29.57 -0.45 3.20
CA VAL A 331 -30.06 0.24 2.00
C VAL A 331 -28.86 0.88 1.32
N LEU A 332 -28.52 0.41 0.12
CA LEU A 332 -27.37 0.89 -0.66
C LEU A 332 -27.79 1.62 -1.94
N ASN A 333 -29.07 1.66 -2.28
CA ASN A 333 -29.52 2.16 -3.59
C ASN A 333 -30.00 3.62 -3.59
N THR A 334 -30.01 4.33 -2.45
CA THR A 334 -30.52 5.70 -2.39
C THR A 334 -29.92 6.50 -1.24
N GLY A 335 -29.90 7.83 -1.38
CA GLY A 335 -29.50 8.76 -0.33
C GLY A 335 -27.99 8.71 -0.05
N ALA A 336 -27.62 8.98 1.19
CA ALA A 336 -26.24 8.83 1.64
C ALA A 336 -25.98 7.36 1.95
N VAL A 337 -25.04 6.75 1.22
CA VAL A 337 -24.69 5.34 1.36
C VAL A 337 -23.46 5.20 2.24
N ASP A 338 -23.58 4.42 3.29
CA ASP A 338 -22.48 3.96 4.13
C ASP A 338 -22.36 2.44 3.94
N ILE A 339 -21.31 2.00 3.23
CA ILE A 339 -21.09 0.57 2.98
C ILE A 339 -20.40 0.01 4.23
N PRO A 340 -21.05 -0.88 5.00
CA PRO A 340 -20.47 -1.37 6.24
C PRO A 340 -19.32 -2.35 5.98
N GLU A 341 -18.38 -2.39 6.92
CA GLU A 341 -17.25 -3.33 6.96
C GLU A 341 -17.70 -4.79 6.87
N TYR A 342 -18.79 -5.14 7.57
CA TYR A 342 -19.33 -6.49 7.63
C TYR A 342 -20.80 -6.52 7.20
N VAL A 343 -21.18 -7.53 6.44
CA VAL A 343 -22.54 -7.75 5.94
C VAL A 343 -22.98 -9.19 6.14
N MET A 344 -24.28 -9.42 6.33
CA MET A 344 -24.87 -10.76 6.26
C MET A 344 -25.65 -10.94 4.96
N ARG A 345 -25.41 -12.07 4.27
CA ARG A 345 -26.21 -12.51 3.11
C ARG A 345 -26.94 -13.80 3.43
N TYR A 346 -28.18 -13.94 2.95
CA TYR A 346 -28.95 -15.17 3.10
C TYR A 346 -28.60 -16.14 1.98
N GLU A 347 -27.93 -17.23 2.32
CA GLU A 347 -27.42 -18.24 1.39
C GLU A 347 -27.68 -19.63 1.97
N GLU A 348 -28.08 -20.59 1.14
CA GLU A 348 -28.27 -22.00 1.55
C GLU A 348 -29.21 -22.24 2.75
N GLY A 349 -30.09 -21.30 3.05
CA GLY A 349 -31.07 -21.42 4.14
C GLY A 349 -30.66 -20.75 5.46
N GLU A 350 -29.49 -20.09 5.50
CA GLU A 350 -28.99 -19.39 6.68
C GLU A 350 -28.36 -18.02 6.32
N TYR A 351 -28.15 -17.16 7.32
CA TYR A 351 -27.40 -15.92 7.11
C TYR A 351 -25.92 -16.18 7.38
N LYS A 352 -25.09 -15.92 6.38
CA LYS A 352 -23.62 -15.98 6.49
C LYS A 352 -23.03 -14.58 6.53
N GLU A 353 -22.03 -14.37 7.39
CA GLU A 353 -21.35 -13.09 7.60
C GLU A 353 -20.11 -12.98 6.71
N TYR A 354 -19.94 -11.81 6.10
CA TYR A 354 -18.88 -11.50 5.15
C TYR A 354 -18.19 -10.18 5.50
N LEU A 355 -16.86 -10.15 5.43
CA LEU A 355 -16.06 -8.91 5.40
C LEU A 355 -16.10 -8.32 3.99
N VAL A 356 -16.49 -7.07 3.82
CA VAL A 356 -16.61 -6.43 2.49
C VAL A 356 -15.23 -6.05 1.95
N THR A 357 -14.67 -6.88 1.07
CA THR A 357 -13.33 -6.64 0.51
C THR A 357 -13.36 -6.06 -0.90
N SER A 358 -14.50 -6.01 -1.57
CA SER A 358 -14.60 -5.38 -2.90
C SER A 358 -15.98 -4.86 -3.27
N ILE A 359 -16.00 -3.91 -4.19
CA ILE A 359 -17.22 -3.42 -4.85
C ILE A 359 -17.27 -4.05 -6.25
N GLY A 360 -18.30 -4.85 -6.51
CA GLY A 360 -18.42 -5.69 -7.70
C GLY A 360 -18.76 -4.94 -8.98
N ASN A 361 -18.66 -5.65 -10.10
CA ASN A 361 -18.94 -5.08 -11.41
C ASN A 361 -20.38 -4.53 -11.47
N TRP A 362 -20.54 -3.32 -11.98
CA TRP A 362 -21.83 -2.62 -12.09
C TRP A 362 -22.64 -2.50 -10.80
N ALA A 363 -22.02 -2.63 -9.61
CA ALA A 363 -22.73 -2.70 -8.34
C ALA A 363 -23.70 -1.52 -8.12
N PHE A 364 -23.22 -0.31 -8.37
CA PHE A 364 -23.98 0.95 -8.29
C PHE A 364 -24.23 1.57 -9.67
N ALA A 365 -23.88 0.91 -10.78
CA ALA A 365 -23.96 1.50 -12.11
C ALA A 365 -25.34 2.09 -12.42
N GLN A 366 -25.32 3.31 -12.99
CA GLN A 366 -26.45 4.13 -13.40
C GLN A 366 -27.38 4.52 -12.24
N ASN A 367 -26.92 4.39 -10.98
CA ASN A 367 -27.70 4.80 -9.82
C ASN A 367 -27.68 6.33 -9.65
N LYS A 368 -28.83 6.95 -9.89
CA LYS A 368 -29.02 8.40 -9.78
C LYS A 368 -29.69 8.83 -8.47
N ASP A 369 -29.95 7.88 -7.58
CA ASP A 369 -30.62 8.11 -6.31
C ASP A 369 -29.62 8.16 -5.14
N ILE A 370 -28.39 7.65 -5.32
CA ILE A 370 -27.30 7.83 -4.36
C ILE A 370 -26.69 9.23 -4.44
N THR A 371 -26.34 9.79 -3.29
CA THR A 371 -25.87 11.18 -3.14
C THR A 371 -24.48 11.29 -2.53
N SER A 372 -24.06 10.30 -1.75
CA SER A 372 -22.70 10.15 -1.23
C SER A 372 -22.41 8.66 -1.00
N VAL A 373 -21.14 8.27 -0.98
CA VAL A 373 -20.70 6.91 -0.63
C VAL A 373 -19.55 6.97 0.35
N GLN A 374 -19.59 6.15 1.40
CA GLN A 374 -18.43 5.82 2.23
C GLN A 374 -18.04 4.38 1.93
N ILE A 375 -16.76 4.18 1.58
CA ILE A 375 -16.19 2.88 1.25
C ILE A 375 -15.34 2.43 2.46
N PRO A 376 -15.56 1.22 3.01
CA PRO A 376 -14.88 0.75 4.20
C PRO A 376 -13.41 0.41 3.92
N ASP A 377 -12.58 0.46 4.97
CA ASP A 377 -11.13 0.29 4.87
C ASP A 377 -10.70 -1.11 4.40
N SER A 378 -11.56 -2.12 4.58
CA SER A 378 -11.32 -3.47 4.05
C SER A 378 -11.43 -3.61 2.54
N VAL A 379 -11.99 -2.63 1.83
CA VAL A 379 -12.14 -2.71 0.38
C VAL A 379 -10.77 -2.55 -0.30
N THR A 380 -10.29 -3.64 -0.91
CA THR A 380 -9.03 -3.69 -1.65
C THR A 380 -9.23 -3.61 -3.17
N SER A 381 -10.47 -3.71 -3.67
CA SER A 381 -10.75 -3.64 -5.10
C SER A 381 -12.10 -3.01 -5.44
N ILE A 382 -12.10 -2.07 -6.39
CA ILE A 382 -13.30 -1.51 -7.02
C ILE A 382 -13.32 -2.01 -8.47
N LYS A 383 -14.32 -2.83 -8.80
CA LYS A 383 -14.44 -3.55 -10.07
C LYS A 383 -15.00 -2.68 -11.20
N ALA A 384 -14.95 -3.21 -12.42
CA ALA A 384 -15.31 -2.48 -13.61
C ALA A 384 -16.74 -1.91 -13.56
N SER A 385 -16.89 -0.65 -13.96
CA SER A 385 -18.16 0.08 -13.96
C SER A 385 -18.88 0.11 -12.59
N ALA A 386 -18.20 -0.10 -11.47
CA ALA A 386 -18.83 -0.21 -10.15
C ALA A 386 -19.77 0.96 -9.82
N PHE A 387 -19.38 2.20 -10.16
CA PHE A 387 -20.13 3.44 -9.99
C PHE A 387 -20.39 4.18 -11.31
N ASP A 388 -20.23 3.54 -12.47
CA ASP A 388 -20.45 4.18 -13.78
C ASP A 388 -21.82 4.87 -13.84
N GLY A 389 -21.85 6.13 -14.26
CA GLY A 389 -23.08 6.91 -14.46
C GLY A 389 -23.79 7.34 -13.18
N CYS A 390 -23.15 7.24 -12.00
CA CYS A 390 -23.68 7.75 -10.75
C CYS A 390 -23.61 9.29 -10.68
N SER A 391 -24.29 9.99 -11.58
CA SER A 391 -24.20 11.45 -11.74
C SER A 391 -24.69 12.26 -10.52
N SER A 392 -25.51 11.65 -9.66
CA SER A 392 -25.98 12.26 -8.42
C SER A 392 -25.05 12.04 -7.24
N LEU A 393 -24.00 11.21 -7.39
CA LEU A 393 -22.98 11.01 -6.38
C LEU A 393 -22.17 12.30 -6.24
N THR A 394 -22.28 12.95 -5.08
CA THR A 394 -21.68 14.26 -4.81
C THR A 394 -20.74 14.25 -3.62
N GLY A 395 -19.99 15.34 -3.46
CA GLY A 395 -19.05 15.51 -2.35
C GLY A 395 -17.68 14.90 -2.65
N LYS A 396 -16.82 14.85 -1.63
CA LYS A 396 -15.46 14.33 -1.74
C LYS A 396 -15.47 12.81 -1.84
N LEU A 397 -14.79 12.25 -2.85
CA LEU A 397 -14.51 10.82 -2.92
C LEU A 397 -13.35 10.49 -1.96
N VAL A 398 -13.59 9.56 -1.03
CA VAL A 398 -12.56 9.03 -0.13
C VAL A 398 -12.34 7.57 -0.50
N LEU A 399 -11.12 7.25 -0.94
CA LEU A 399 -10.72 5.90 -1.31
C LEU A 399 -9.96 5.26 -0.13
N PRO A 400 -10.19 3.97 0.18
CA PRO A 400 -9.48 3.27 1.26
C PRO A 400 -7.96 3.25 1.08
N GLU A 401 -7.20 3.41 2.15
CA GLU A 401 -5.72 3.34 2.11
C GLU A 401 -5.19 1.96 1.69
N GLY A 402 -5.98 0.89 1.87
CA GLY A 402 -5.67 -0.47 1.44
C GLY A 402 -6.10 -0.82 0.00
N LEU A 403 -6.63 0.15 -0.77
CA LEU A 403 -7.16 -0.09 -2.10
C LEU A 403 -6.06 -0.44 -3.11
N GLU A 404 -6.10 -1.64 -3.69
CA GLU A 404 -5.05 -2.11 -4.60
C GLU A 404 -5.37 -1.84 -6.08
N ASN A 405 -6.66 -1.89 -6.45
CA ASN A 405 -7.11 -1.86 -7.84
C ASN A 405 -8.39 -1.04 -8.05
N ILE A 406 -8.36 -0.16 -9.04
CA ILE A 406 -9.53 0.55 -9.59
C ILE A 406 -9.64 0.15 -11.05
N GLU A 407 -10.65 -0.67 -11.38
CA GLU A 407 -10.80 -1.24 -12.72
C GLU A 407 -11.47 -0.28 -13.71
N ALA A 408 -11.61 -0.71 -14.97
CA ALA A 408 -12.08 0.13 -16.06
C ALA A 408 -13.49 0.69 -15.80
N PHE A 409 -13.72 1.94 -16.18
CA PHE A 409 -15.00 2.65 -16.02
C PHE A 409 -15.52 2.76 -14.57
N ALA A 410 -14.71 2.44 -13.55
CA ALA A 410 -15.18 2.29 -12.16
C ALA A 410 -16.00 3.48 -11.64
N PHE A 411 -15.63 4.71 -12.00
CA PHE A 411 -16.33 5.96 -11.65
C PHE A 411 -16.69 6.78 -12.89
N GLN A 412 -16.78 6.17 -14.08
CA GLN A 412 -17.11 6.91 -15.30
C GLN A 412 -18.41 7.73 -15.12
N ASN A 413 -18.46 8.95 -15.65
CA ASN A 413 -19.60 9.85 -15.60
C ASN A 413 -20.12 10.18 -14.17
N CYS A 414 -19.28 10.05 -13.13
CA CYS A 414 -19.57 10.51 -11.76
C CYS A 414 -19.34 12.02 -11.62
N SER A 415 -20.00 12.83 -12.46
CA SER A 415 -19.77 14.27 -12.58
C SER A 415 -20.18 15.12 -11.37
N GLY A 416 -20.82 14.53 -10.35
CA GLY A 416 -21.15 15.21 -9.10
C GLY A 416 -20.03 15.18 -8.04
N LEU A 417 -19.03 14.30 -8.19
CA LEU A 417 -17.91 14.19 -7.25
C LEU A 417 -17.08 15.47 -7.27
N THR A 418 -16.71 16.00 -6.10
CA THR A 418 -16.03 17.30 -5.94
C THR A 418 -14.77 17.17 -5.08
N GLY A 419 -13.99 18.24 -4.95
CA GLY A 419 -12.78 18.26 -4.13
C GLY A 419 -11.59 17.60 -4.80
N ASP A 420 -10.62 17.15 -4.00
CA ASP A 420 -9.42 16.47 -4.48
C ASP A 420 -9.71 15.02 -4.89
N LEU A 421 -9.04 14.55 -5.94
CA LEU A 421 -8.97 13.13 -6.27
C LEU A 421 -7.60 12.60 -5.84
N VAL A 422 -7.58 11.84 -4.75
CA VAL A 422 -6.37 11.22 -4.21
C VAL A 422 -6.43 9.72 -4.46
N ILE A 423 -5.56 9.23 -5.34
CA ILE A 423 -5.37 7.79 -5.59
C ILE A 423 -4.37 7.26 -4.54
N PRO A 424 -4.77 6.36 -3.62
CA PRO A 424 -3.91 5.87 -2.54
C PRO A 424 -2.65 5.16 -3.05
N ASP A 425 -1.54 5.25 -2.32
CA ASP A 425 -0.25 4.65 -2.71
C ASP A 425 -0.29 3.12 -2.79
N SER A 426 -1.29 2.46 -2.23
CA SER A 426 -1.55 1.01 -2.41
C SER A 426 -2.00 0.66 -3.83
N VAL A 427 -2.60 1.61 -4.56
CA VAL A 427 -3.08 1.40 -5.93
C VAL A 427 -1.88 1.28 -6.87
N THR A 428 -1.83 0.17 -7.60
CA THR A 428 -0.75 -0.10 -8.58
C THR A 428 -1.22 0.02 -10.03
N SER A 429 -2.53 -0.03 -10.25
CA SER A 429 -3.14 0.05 -11.58
C SER A 429 -4.43 0.88 -11.57
N LEU A 430 -4.61 1.68 -12.62
CA LEU A 430 -5.82 2.43 -12.90
C LEU A 430 -6.38 1.96 -14.25
N GLY A 431 -7.63 1.51 -14.25
CA GLY A 431 -8.28 1.04 -15.46
C GLY A 431 -8.51 2.15 -16.49
N SER A 432 -8.71 1.74 -17.75
CA SER A 432 -9.18 2.65 -18.80
C SER A 432 -10.50 3.30 -18.38
N ASP A 433 -10.65 4.58 -18.70
CA ASP A 433 -11.90 5.33 -18.46
C ASP A 433 -12.35 5.37 -16.98
N ALA A 434 -11.49 4.99 -16.02
CA ALA A 434 -11.87 4.79 -14.63
C ALA A 434 -12.52 6.03 -13.99
N PHE A 435 -12.10 7.23 -14.40
CA PHE A 435 -12.67 8.51 -13.96
C PHE A 435 -13.14 9.37 -15.15
N ASP A 436 -13.32 8.79 -16.34
CA ASP A 436 -13.80 9.53 -17.52
C ASP A 436 -15.12 10.27 -17.20
N GLY A 437 -15.24 11.54 -17.61
CA GLY A 437 -16.43 12.36 -17.38
C GLY A 437 -16.63 12.83 -15.94
N CYS A 438 -15.67 12.61 -15.03
CA CYS A 438 -15.71 13.13 -13.65
C CYS A 438 -15.38 14.64 -13.58
N SER A 439 -16.15 15.45 -14.32
CA SER A 439 -15.95 16.89 -14.46
C SER A 439 -16.23 17.71 -13.19
N GLY A 440 -16.86 17.12 -12.17
CA GLY A 440 -17.23 17.81 -10.94
C GLY A 440 -16.08 18.05 -9.95
N PHE A 441 -14.94 17.36 -10.11
CA PHE A 441 -13.81 17.55 -9.21
C PHE A 441 -13.41 19.03 -9.19
N THR A 442 -12.90 19.53 -8.07
CA THR A 442 -12.54 20.96 -7.95
C THR A 442 -11.16 21.18 -7.34
N GLY A 443 -10.53 20.10 -6.87
CA GLY A 443 -9.24 20.09 -6.21
C GLY A 443 -8.15 19.45 -7.05
N SER A 444 -7.06 19.10 -6.38
CA SER A 444 -5.87 18.52 -7.02
C SER A 444 -6.04 17.05 -7.37
N LEU A 445 -5.36 16.61 -8.42
CA LEU A 445 -5.16 15.20 -8.74
C LEU A 445 -3.85 14.70 -8.15
N VAL A 446 -3.92 13.71 -7.26
CA VAL A 446 -2.75 12.99 -6.73
C VAL A 446 -2.81 11.55 -7.22
N ILE A 447 -1.85 11.17 -8.06
CA ILE A 447 -1.71 9.81 -8.58
C ILE A 447 -0.69 9.05 -7.72
N SER A 448 -1.02 7.81 -7.34
CA SER A 448 -0.13 6.92 -6.58
C SER A 448 1.26 6.82 -7.19
N SER A 449 2.27 6.87 -6.33
CA SER A 449 3.68 6.76 -6.73
C SER A 449 4.05 5.40 -7.34
N ARG A 450 3.20 4.37 -7.15
CA ARG A 450 3.40 3.00 -7.64
C ARG A 450 2.69 2.71 -8.96
N VAL A 451 1.92 3.64 -9.50
CA VAL A 451 1.28 3.49 -10.82
C VAL A 451 2.35 3.47 -11.91
N THR A 452 2.41 2.38 -12.66
CA THR A 452 3.39 2.19 -13.75
C THR A 452 2.86 2.58 -15.11
N ARG A 453 1.53 2.65 -15.27
CA ARG A 453 0.86 3.00 -16.53
C ARG A 453 -0.41 3.78 -16.23
N ILE A 454 -0.63 4.85 -16.99
CA ILE A 454 -1.93 5.54 -17.03
C ILE A 454 -2.61 5.05 -18.29
N GLU A 455 -3.73 4.33 -18.15
CA GLU A 455 -4.42 3.71 -19.27
C GLU A 455 -5.22 4.75 -20.10
N SER A 456 -5.84 4.30 -21.18
CA SER A 456 -6.60 5.18 -22.08
C SER A 456 -7.78 5.82 -21.36
N SER A 457 -8.02 7.10 -21.62
CA SER A 457 -9.17 7.88 -21.13
C SER A 457 -9.35 7.90 -19.61
N THR A 458 -8.37 7.44 -18.81
CA THR A 458 -8.52 7.30 -17.35
C THR A 458 -9.05 8.56 -16.66
N PHE A 459 -8.65 9.75 -17.10
CA PHE A 459 -9.13 11.05 -16.61
C PHE A 459 -9.72 11.92 -17.73
N GLU A 460 -10.23 11.33 -18.82
CA GLU A 460 -10.88 12.10 -19.90
C GLU A 460 -12.05 12.92 -19.34
N ASP A 461 -12.26 14.13 -19.88
CA ASP A 461 -13.32 15.07 -19.49
C ASP A 461 -13.38 15.41 -17.99
N CYS A 462 -12.31 15.15 -17.22
CA CYS A 462 -12.12 15.61 -15.83
C CYS A 462 -11.78 17.11 -15.77
N SER A 463 -12.57 17.94 -16.44
CA SER A 463 -12.33 19.37 -16.64
C SER A 463 -12.32 20.20 -15.36
N GLY A 464 -12.90 19.71 -14.27
CA GLY A 464 -12.90 20.41 -12.98
C GLY A 464 -11.62 20.24 -12.16
N LEU A 465 -10.77 19.23 -12.44
CA LEU A 465 -9.50 19.04 -11.72
C LEU A 465 -8.61 20.28 -11.86
N THR A 466 -8.09 20.76 -10.73
CA THR A 466 -7.26 21.96 -10.64
C THR A 466 -5.86 21.64 -10.12
N GLY A 467 -5.01 22.67 -10.01
CA GLY A 467 -3.65 22.52 -9.47
C GLY A 467 -2.67 21.93 -10.48
N ASN A 468 -1.48 21.58 -10.00
CA ASN A 468 -0.41 21.05 -10.86
C ASN A 468 -0.60 19.54 -11.05
N LEU A 469 -0.51 19.07 -12.29
CA LEU A 469 -0.43 17.64 -12.57
C LEU A 469 0.97 17.11 -12.28
N VAL A 470 1.08 16.15 -11.37
CA VAL A 470 2.31 15.40 -11.12
C VAL A 470 2.12 13.97 -11.62
N ILE A 471 2.81 13.63 -12.72
CA ILE A 471 2.85 12.27 -13.24
C ILE A 471 3.96 11.50 -12.49
N PRO A 472 3.67 10.35 -11.85
CA PRO A 472 4.68 9.60 -11.10
C PRO A 472 5.87 9.13 -11.94
N GLU A 473 7.07 9.12 -11.35
CA GLU A 473 8.30 8.67 -12.02
C GLU A 473 8.26 7.19 -12.42
N ALA A 474 7.41 6.37 -11.79
CA ALA A 474 7.23 4.97 -12.15
C ALA A 474 6.47 4.77 -13.48
N VAL A 475 5.80 5.82 -14.00
CA VAL A 475 5.00 5.72 -15.22
C VAL A 475 5.89 5.52 -16.44
N THR A 476 5.63 4.45 -17.20
CA THR A 476 6.36 4.10 -18.42
C THR A 476 5.64 4.47 -19.72
N SER A 477 4.32 4.68 -19.64
CA SER A 477 3.47 5.02 -20.79
C SER A 477 2.21 5.78 -20.35
N ILE A 478 1.79 6.74 -21.17
CA ILE A 478 0.54 7.49 -21.00
C ILE A 478 -0.41 7.09 -22.14
N GLY A 479 -1.58 6.59 -21.79
CA GLY A 479 -2.60 6.09 -22.72
C GLY A 479 -3.24 7.17 -23.60
N SER A 480 -4.00 6.73 -24.59
CA SER A 480 -4.74 7.65 -25.47
C SER A 480 -5.84 8.37 -24.69
N SER A 481 -6.03 9.66 -24.94
CA SER A 481 -7.00 10.54 -24.26
C SER A 481 -6.90 10.56 -22.72
N ALA A 482 -5.81 10.06 -22.13
CA ALA A 482 -5.68 9.86 -20.68
C ALA A 482 -6.06 11.09 -19.83
N PHE A 483 -5.76 12.29 -20.31
CA PHE A 483 -6.09 13.58 -19.69
C PHE A 483 -6.83 14.52 -20.66
N LYS A 484 -7.49 13.98 -21.69
CA LYS A 484 -8.19 14.81 -22.67
C LYS A 484 -9.24 15.67 -21.97
N ASN A 485 -9.29 16.96 -22.33
CA ASN A 485 -10.17 17.98 -21.77
C ASN A 485 -10.05 18.19 -20.24
N CYS A 486 -8.91 17.84 -19.61
CA CYS A 486 -8.57 18.30 -18.27
C CYS A 486 -8.18 19.79 -18.26
N SER A 487 -9.12 20.65 -18.65
CA SER A 487 -8.89 22.04 -19.04
C SER A 487 -8.53 22.99 -17.90
N ASN A 488 -8.70 22.60 -16.63
CA ASN A 488 -8.34 23.39 -15.45
C ASN A 488 -7.09 22.91 -14.72
N LEU A 489 -6.39 21.86 -15.19
CA LEU A 489 -5.06 21.52 -14.69
C LEU A 489 -4.09 22.63 -15.08
N THR A 490 -3.27 23.10 -14.14
CA THR A 490 -2.44 24.31 -14.27
C THR A 490 -0.95 24.02 -14.12
N GLY A 491 -0.13 25.05 -14.25
CA GLY A 491 1.32 24.97 -14.04
C GLY A 491 2.07 24.36 -15.22
N ASN A 492 3.20 23.74 -14.95
CA ASN A 492 4.03 23.07 -15.95
C ASN A 492 3.49 21.67 -16.23
N LEU A 493 3.57 21.24 -17.49
CA LEU A 493 3.35 19.84 -17.85
C LEU A 493 4.72 19.16 -18.02
N VAL A 494 5.03 18.25 -17.10
CA VAL A 494 6.30 17.49 -17.10
C VAL A 494 6.00 16.02 -17.34
N ILE A 495 6.52 15.49 -18.45
CA ILE A 495 6.47 14.06 -18.77
C ILE A 495 7.75 13.40 -18.21
N PRO A 496 7.65 12.45 -17.25
CA PRO A 496 8.80 11.94 -16.50
C PRO A 496 9.74 11.05 -17.33
N GLU A 497 10.97 10.86 -16.83
CA GLU A 497 12.10 10.25 -17.56
C GLU A 497 11.91 8.77 -17.92
N ASN A 498 10.94 8.08 -17.32
CA ASN A 498 10.64 6.68 -17.64
C ASN A 498 9.56 6.51 -18.70
N VAL A 499 8.88 7.58 -19.10
CA VAL A 499 7.87 7.53 -20.17
C VAL A 499 8.55 7.35 -21.52
N THR A 500 8.12 6.34 -22.27
CA THR A 500 8.64 6.02 -23.61
C THR A 500 7.64 6.37 -24.72
N GLY A 501 6.35 6.50 -24.40
CA GLY A 501 5.29 6.81 -25.36
C GLY A 501 4.15 7.61 -24.75
N ILE A 502 3.60 8.53 -25.56
CA ILE A 502 2.44 9.35 -25.25
C ILE A 502 1.34 9.00 -26.25
N GLY A 503 0.16 8.64 -25.74
CA GLY A 503 -0.97 8.17 -26.54
C GLY A 503 -1.61 9.25 -27.42
N TYR A 504 -2.51 8.79 -28.30
CA TYR A 504 -3.32 9.66 -29.16
C TYR A 504 -4.20 10.59 -28.29
N ASN A 505 -4.28 11.89 -28.58
CA ASN A 505 -5.08 12.85 -27.80
C ASN A 505 -4.77 12.93 -26.29
N ALA A 506 -3.64 12.40 -25.80
CA ALA A 506 -3.39 12.20 -24.37
C ALA A 506 -3.65 13.44 -23.49
N PHE A 507 -3.33 14.63 -23.98
CA PHE A 507 -3.55 15.93 -23.34
C PHE A 507 -4.36 16.90 -24.21
N GLU A 508 -5.13 16.39 -25.19
CA GLU A 508 -5.93 17.25 -26.06
C GLU A 508 -6.86 18.14 -25.21
N GLY A 509 -6.94 19.43 -25.50
CA GLY A 509 -7.85 20.35 -24.80
C GLY A 509 -7.44 20.70 -23.37
N CYS A 510 -6.23 20.34 -22.92
CA CYS A 510 -5.68 20.79 -21.65
C CYS A 510 -5.27 22.27 -21.69
N THR A 511 -6.25 23.17 -21.75
CA THR A 511 -6.04 24.61 -21.91
C THR A 511 -5.46 25.31 -20.69
N GLY A 512 -5.56 24.69 -19.50
CA GLY A 512 -5.23 25.30 -18.22
C GLY A 512 -3.73 25.31 -17.88
N PHE A 513 -2.92 24.47 -18.54
CA PHE A 513 -1.47 24.46 -18.29
C PHE A 513 -0.90 25.80 -18.74
N THR A 514 -0.45 26.64 -17.82
CA THR A 514 0.08 27.99 -18.12
C THR A 514 1.62 28.04 -18.17
N GLY A 515 2.29 26.93 -17.85
CA GLY A 515 3.74 26.81 -17.75
C GLY A 515 4.37 26.10 -18.95
N SER A 516 5.62 25.66 -18.76
CA SER A 516 6.40 24.97 -19.79
C SER A 516 5.94 23.53 -20.02
N LEU A 517 5.98 23.08 -21.27
CA LEU A 517 5.94 21.67 -21.64
C LEU A 517 7.36 21.08 -21.61
N LYS A 518 7.59 20.08 -20.76
CA LYS A 518 8.84 19.29 -20.75
C LYS A 518 8.53 17.85 -21.09
N ILE A 519 9.10 17.36 -22.18
CA ILE A 519 8.95 15.98 -22.64
C ILE A 519 10.25 15.23 -22.37
N SER A 520 10.16 14.08 -21.69
CA SER A 520 11.31 13.20 -21.44
C SER A 520 12.09 12.87 -22.70
N SER A 521 13.42 12.84 -22.56
CA SER A 521 14.35 12.49 -23.64
C SER A 521 14.18 11.05 -24.15
N LYS A 522 13.57 10.16 -23.35
CA LYS A 522 13.33 8.75 -23.70
C LYS A 522 12.05 8.52 -24.49
N VAL A 523 11.21 9.54 -24.66
CA VAL A 523 10.00 9.43 -25.49
C VAL A 523 10.41 9.24 -26.95
N THR A 524 9.94 8.15 -27.56
CA THR A 524 10.19 7.83 -28.98
C THR A 524 8.95 7.96 -29.84
N SER A 525 7.76 7.99 -29.23
CA SER A 525 6.48 8.10 -29.93
C SER A 525 5.55 9.07 -29.22
N ILE A 526 5.07 10.08 -29.95
CA ILE A 526 4.02 11.00 -29.52
C ILE A 526 2.82 10.76 -30.44
N GLY A 527 1.66 10.48 -29.86
CA GLY A 527 0.41 10.28 -30.60
C GLY A 527 0.00 11.51 -31.40
N GLY A 528 -0.80 11.30 -32.44
CA GLY A 528 -1.50 12.39 -33.10
C GLY A 528 -2.36 13.16 -32.10
N ALA A 529 -2.49 14.47 -32.30
CA ALA A 529 -3.23 15.39 -31.44
C ALA A 529 -2.92 15.30 -29.93
N ALA A 530 -1.80 14.68 -29.52
CA ALA A 530 -1.47 14.45 -28.11
C ALA A 530 -1.46 15.72 -27.26
N PHE A 531 -1.10 16.87 -27.84
CA PHE A 531 -1.14 18.19 -27.18
C PHE A 531 -2.04 19.18 -27.93
N SER A 532 -2.93 18.70 -28.79
CA SER A 532 -3.85 19.56 -29.56
C SER A 532 -4.67 20.45 -28.63
N ASN A 533 -4.85 21.71 -28.98
CA ASN A 533 -5.57 22.72 -28.20
C ASN A 533 -5.03 22.95 -26.78
N CYS A 534 -3.76 22.62 -26.48
CA CYS A 534 -3.09 23.06 -25.26
C CYS A 534 -2.68 24.55 -25.38
N THR A 535 -3.67 25.43 -25.48
CA THR A 535 -3.48 26.85 -25.82
C THR A 535 -2.72 27.64 -24.75
N GLY A 536 -2.79 27.20 -23.49
CA GLY A 536 -2.15 27.84 -22.35
C GLY A 536 -0.66 27.53 -22.21
N LEU A 537 -0.17 26.42 -22.80
CA LEU A 537 1.23 26.00 -22.63
C LEU A 537 2.15 27.11 -23.12
N THR A 538 3.10 27.50 -22.29
CA THR A 538 4.09 28.53 -22.60
C THR A 538 5.50 27.93 -22.70
N GLY A 539 6.50 28.76 -22.98
CA GLY A 539 7.90 28.33 -23.05
C GLY A 539 8.29 27.68 -24.38
N GLY A 540 9.57 27.32 -24.47
CA GLY A 540 10.15 26.65 -25.64
C GLY A 540 9.62 25.24 -25.82
N LEU A 541 9.34 24.84 -27.05
CA LEU A 541 9.00 23.46 -27.38
C LEU A 541 10.27 22.66 -27.70
N GLU A 542 10.62 21.73 -26.81
CA GLU A 542 11.69 20.77 -27.03
C GLU A 542 11.09 19.39 -27.38
N ILE A 543 11.22 18.99 -28.65
CA ILE A 543 10.76 17.68 -29.11
C ILE A 543 11.90 16.66 -28.90
N PRO A 544 11.64 15.50 -28.27
CA PRO A 544 12.67 14.50 -28.00
C PRO A 544 13.36 13.98 -29.25
N SER A 545 14.68 13.79 -29.18
CA SER A 545 15.51 13.31 -30.31
C SER A 545 15.19 11.89 -30.80
N GLY A 546 14.46 11.11 -29.99
CA GLY A 546 14.00 9.77 -30.32
C GLY A 546 12.78 9.74 -31.26
N VAL A 547 12.08 10.86 -31.44
CA VAL A 547 10.87 10.95 -32.27
C VAL A 547 11.22 10.87 -33.75
N THR A 548 10.53 9.99 -34.48
CA THR A 548 10.75 9.73 -35.92
C THR A 548 9.70 10.36 -36.83
N GLU A 549 8.56 10.77 -36.29
CA GLU A 549 7.44 11.36 -37.05
C GLU A 549 6.73 12.39 -36.17
N ILE A 550 6.37 13.55 -36.74
CA ILE A 550 5.44 14.47 -36.07
C ILE A 550 4.05 14.18 -36.61
N LYS A 551 3.24 13.49 -35.80
CA LYS A 551 1.93 12.99 -36.21
C LYS A 551 0.88 14.10 -36.36
N TYR A 552 -0.23 13.72 -36.98
CA TYR A 552 -1.29 14.64 -37.32
C TYR A 552 -1.76 15.41 -36.09
N SER A 553 -1.88 16.73 -36.24
CA SER A 553 -2.37 17.66 -35.21
C SER A 553 -1.62 17.63 -33.86
N THR A 554 -0.45 17.00 -33.72
CA THR A 554 0.20 16.77 -32.41
C THR A 554 0.30 18.02 -31.53
N PHE A 555 0.62 19.17 -32.10
CA PHE A 555 0.69 20.47 -31.41
C PHE A 555 -0.29 21.51 -31.99
N LYS A 556 -1.38 21.06 -32.63
CA LYS A 556 -2.39 21.96 -33.19
C LYS A 556 -2.90 22.94 -32.13
N ASN A 557 -3.04 24.22 -32.46
CA ASN A 557 -3.49 25.30 -31.61
C ASN A 557 -2.71 25.45 -30.29
N CYS A 558 -1.46 24.97 -30.20
CA CYS A 558 -0.56 25.29 -29.09
C CYS A 558 -0.03 26.72 -29.19
N SER A 559 -0.94 27.69 -29.18
CA SER A 559 -0.67 29.09 -29.51
C SER A 559 0.20 29.83 -28.49
N GLY A 560 0.37 29.28 -27.28
CA GLY A 560 1.20 29.86 -26.23
C GLY A 560 2.68 29.41 -26.27
N LEU A 561 3.01 28.34 -27.00
CA LEU A 561 4.40 27.87 -27.13
C LEU A 561 5.22 28.92 -27.86
N VAL A 562 6.42 29.23 -27.37
CA VAL A 562 7.28 30.32 -27.86
C VAL A 562 8.66 29.83 -28.28
N GLY A 563 9.47 30.72 -28.87
CA GLY A 563 10.85 30.43 -29.23
C GLY A 563 11.00 29.74 -30.58
N ASN A 564 12.18 29.13 -30.78
CA ASN A 564 12.51 28.42 -32.00
C ASN A 564 11.75 27.09 -32.07
N LEU A 565 11.45 26.64 -33.29
CA LEU A 565 10.95 25.31 -33.55
C LEU A 565 12.02 24.48 -34.26
N ASP A 566 12.78 23.73 -33.46
CA ASP A 566 13.81 22.81 -33.93
C ASP A 566 13.24 21.39 -34.02
N ILE A 567 12.92 20.93 -35.23
CA ILE A 567 12.39 19.58 -35.45
C ILE A 567 13.53 18.55 -35.39
N PRO A 568 13.42 17.44 -34.62
CA PRO A 568 14.53 16.51 -34.40
C PRO A 568 15.05 15.81 -35.66
N SER A 569 16.35 15.58 -35.74
CA SER A 569 17.03 15.06 -36.94
C SER A 569 16.56 13.70 -37.45
N LYS A 570 15.89 12.89 -36.62
CA LYS A 570 15.35 11.58 -37.01
C LYS A 570 13.95 11.64 -37.60
N VAL A 571 13.32 12.82 -37.62
CA VAL A 571 11.97 13.00 -38.17
C VAL A 571 12.00 12.85 -39.69
N THR A 572 11.19 11.95 -40.22
CA THR A 572 11.06 11.66 -41.66
C THR A 572 9.79 12.22 -42.30
N SER A 573 8.78 12.52 -41.48
CA SER A 573 7.49 13.11 -41.91
C SER A 573 6.96 14.10 -40.89
N ILE A 574 6.36 15.19 -41.40
CA ILE A 574 5.56 16.14 -40.63
C ILE A 574 4.15 16.06 -41.17
N GLU A 575 3.22 15.51 -40.41
CA GLU A 575 1.86 15.21 -40.87
C GLU A 575 0.92 16.42 -40.83
N ASP A 576 -0.31 16.19 -41.28
CA ASP A 576 -1.33 17.21 -41.42
C ASP A 576 -1.63 17.92 -40.09
N ASN A 577 -1.69 19.25 -40.14
CA ASN A 577 -1.99 20.13 -39.00
C ASN A 577 -1.01 20.04 -37.80
N ALA A 578 0.16 19.40 -37.95
CA ALA A 578 1.11 19.14 -36.84
C ALA A 578 1.33 20.34 -35.89
N PHE A 579 1.48 21.54 -36.44
CA PHE A 579 1.65 22.81 -35.73
C PHE A 579 0.62 23.87 -36.16
N ASP A 580 -0.50 23.48 -36.77
CA ASP A 580 -1.55 24.42 -37.20
C ASP A 580 -1.96 25.35 -36.05
N GLY A 581 -1.94 26.66 -36.26
CA GLY A 581 -2.31 27.65 -35.25
C GLY A 581 -1.30 27.90 -34.12
N CYS A 582 -0.06 27.40 -34.22
CA CYS A 582 1.02 27.69 -33.26
C CYS A 582 1.57 29.12 -33.39
N LYS A 583 0.72 30.11 -33.12
CA LYS A 583 1.01 31.54 -33.33
C LYS A 583 2.12 32.08 -32.43
N GLY A 584 2.34 31.47 -31.26
CA GLY A 584 3.33 31.90 -30.29
C GLY A 584 4.77 31.56 -30.66
N LEU A 585 5.01 30.64 -31.61
CA LEU A 585 6.35 30.22 -32.01
C LEU A 585 7.04 31.39 -32.73
N THR A 586 7.73 32.25 -31.98
CA THR A 586 8.29 33.51 -32.47
C THR A 586 9.71 33.40 -33.05
N GLY A 587 10.29 32.21 -33.04
CA GLY A 587 11.67 31.96 -33.47
C GLY A 587 11.78 31.41 -34.88
N SER A 588 12.97 30.91 -35.22
CA SER A 588 13.23 30.25 -36.50
C SER A 588 12.62 28.85 -36.55
N LEU A 589 12.25 28.41 -37.76
CA LEU A 589 11.85 27.03 -38.04
C LEU A 589 13.02 26.26 -38.66
N VAL A 590 13.41 25.15 -38.05
CA VAL A 590 14.40 24.22 -38.61
C VAL A 590 13.73 22.89 -38.93
N ILE A 591 13.64 22.57 -40.23
CA ILE A 591 13.15 21.28 -40.73
C ILE A 591 14.36 20.39 -41.06
N PRO A 592 14.47 19.16 -40.54
CA PRO A 592 15.66 18.33 -40.69
C PRO A 592 15.76 17.69 -42.07
N SER A 593 17.00 17.33 -42.45
CA SER A 593 17.34 16.83 -43.79
C SER A 593 16.63 15.53 -44.19
N GLU A 594 16.18 14.74 -43.22
CA GLU A 594 15.53 13.44 -43.44
C GLU A 594 14.04 13.55 -43.75
N VAL A 595 13.43 14.74 -43.64
CA VAL A 595 12.00 14.93 -43.95
C VAL A 595 11.74 14.74 -45.44
N THR A 596 10.77 13.88 -45.74
CA THR A 596 10.37 13.52 -47.11
C THR A 596 9.04 14.13 -47.54
N SER A 597 8.21 14.53 -46.59
CA SER A 597 6.90 15.14 -46.82
C SER A 597 6.51 16.13 -45.72
N ILE A 598 5.84 17.21 -46.12
CA ILE A 598 5.23 18.20 -45.23
C ILE A 598 3.72 18.19 -45.49
N GLY A 599 2.93 17.88 -44.46
CA GLY A 599 1.49 17.69 -44.53
C GLY A 599 0.70 18.96 -44.81
N SER A 600 -0.59 18.77 -45.12
CA SER A 600 -1.53 19.86 -45.29
C SER A 600 -1.74 20.58 -43.95
N PHE A 601 -1.77 21.91 -43.98
CA PHE A 601 -1.90 22.76 -42.80
C PHE A 601 -0.80 22.58 -41.74
N ALA A 602 0.31 21.89 -42.03
CA ALA A 602 1.34 21.52 -41.05
C ALA A 602 1.82 22.69 -40.17
N PHE A 603 1.98 23.89 -40.74
CA PHE A 603 2.34 25.14 -40.08
C PHE A 603 1.33 26.26 -40.37
N ASN A 604 0.10 25.93 -40.78
CA ASN A 604 -0.90 26.94 -41.11
C ASN A 604 -1.11 27.91 -39.94
N GLY A 605 -1.14 29.20 -40.21
CA GLY A 605 -1.37 30.23 -39.20
C GLY A 605 -0.27 30.33 -38.14
N CYS A 606 0.93 29.76 -38.35
CA CYS A 606 2.11 30.01 -37.51
C CYS A 606 2.68 31.41 -37.77
N THR A 607 1.89 32.45 -37.45
CA THR A 607 2.20 33.85 -37.74
C THR A 607 3.45 34.37 -37.05
N GLY A 608 3.86 33.71 -35.96
CA GLY A 608 5.03 34.08 -35.17
C GLY A 608 6.36 33.65 -35.78
N LEU A 609 6.39 32.59 -36.62
CA LEU A 609 7.65 32.02 -37.11
C LEU A 609 8.42 33.05 -37.92
N THR A 610 9.71 33.20 -37.65
CA THR A 610 10.55 34.23 -38.27
C THR A 610 11.69 33.65 -39.12
N GLY A 611 12.27 34.50 -39.96
CA GLY A 611 13.45 34.17 -40.75
C GLY A 611 13.13 33.59 -42.13
N ASN A 612 14.16 33.02 -42.76
CA ASN A 612 14.04 32.39 -44.06
C ASN A 612 13.49 30.97 -43.90
N LEU A 613 12.60 30.56 -44.79
CA LEU A 613 12.11 29.19 -44.85
C LEU A 613 13.05 28.33 -45.70
N GLU A 614 13.71 27.36 -45.08
CA GLU A 614 14.52 26.36 -45.76
C GLU A 614 13.74 25.04 -45.87
N ILE A 615 13.48 24.59 -47.11
CA ILE A 615 12.86 23.30 -47.37
C ILE A 615 13.96 22.25 -47.59
N PRO A 616 13.98 21.14 -46.84
CA PRO A 616 15.02 20.13 -46.99
C PRO A 616 15.06 19.46 -48.36
N PRO A 617 16.25 19.05 -48.84
CA PRO A 617 16.41 18.50 -50.19
C PRO A 617 15.69 17.17 -50.40
N LYS A 618 15.35 16.40 -49.35
CA LYS A 618 14.61 15.13 -49.49
C LYS A 618 13.09 15.30 -49.59
N VAL A 619 12.57 16.52 -49.38
CA VAL A 619 11.12 16.78 -49.47
C VAL A 619 10.66 16.57 -50.91
N THR A 620 9.64 15.72 -51.08
CA THR A 620 9.04 15.40 -52.39
C THR A 620 7.68 16.06 -52.58
N SER A 621 7.01 16.42 -51.48
CA SER A 621 5.66 17.01 -51.49
C SER A 621 5.45 17.99 -50.33
N ILE A 622 4.77 19.09 -50.64
CA ILE A 622 4.34 20.12 -49.69
C ILE A 622 2.81 20.19 -49.75
N GLY A 623 2.14 19.97 -48.62
CA GLY A 623 0.69 19.86 -48.52
C GLY A 623 -0.06 21.18 -48.74
N SER A 624 -1.38 21.08 -48.85
CA SER A 624 -2.24 22.27 -49.03
C SER A 624 -2.22 23.13 -47.78
N SER A 625 -2.07 24.44 -47.95
CA SER A 625 -1.96 25.40 -46.85
C SER A 625 -0.84 25.12 -45.83
N ALA A 626 0.18 24.33 -46.19
CA ALA A 626 1.24 23.90 -45.27
C ALA A 626 1.89 25.06 -44.47
N PHE A 627 2.12 26.20 -45.10
CA PHE A 627 2.69 27.41 -44.51
C PHE A 627 1.77 28.63 -44.66
N LYS A 628 0.48 28.41 -44.93
CA LYS A 628 -0.48 29.50 -45.17
C LYS A 628 -0.53 30.43 -43.96
N GLY A 629 -0.39 31.73 -44.18
CA GLY A 629 -0.45 32.74 -43.14
C GLY A 629 0.76 32.77 -42.21
N CYS A 630 1.88 32.12 -42.55
CA CYS A 630 3.16 32.28 -41.85
C CYS A 630 3.78 33.65 -42.18
N THR A 631 3.18 34.71 -41.66
CA THR A 631 3.52 36.10 -41.99
C THR A 631 4.90 36.54 -41.50
N GLY A 632 5.51 35.85 -40.53
CA GLY A 632 6.88 36.14 -40.12
C GLY A 632 7.96 35.48 -41.00
N LEU A 633 7.58 34.52 -41.87
CA LEU A 633 8.51 33.92 -42.84
C LEU A 633 8.77 34.92 -43.97
N THR A 634 10.06 35.24 -44.14
CA THR A 634 10.55 36.30 -45.03
C THR A 634 11.69 35.78 -45.91
N GLY A 635 12.26 36.66 -46.72
CA GLY A 635 13.41 36.33 -47.57
C GLY A 635 13.04 35.52 -48.80
N ASN A 636 14.06 34.93 -49.43
CA ASN A 636 13.89 34.15 -50.64
C ASN A 636 13.62 32.69 -50.30
N LEU A 637 12.57 32.12 -50.88
CA LEU A 637 12.25 30.70 -50.81
C LEU A 637 12.81 29.98 -52.04
N GLU A 638 13.78 29.11 -51.83
CA GLU A 638 14.23 28.15 -52.85
C GLU A 638 13.53 26.81 -52.63
N ILE A 639 12.68 26.41 -53.58
CA ILE A 639 12.01 25.11 -53.51
C ILE A 639 12.96 24.06 -54.14
N PRO A 640 13.35 23.00 -53.40
CA PRO A 640 14.30 22.01 -53.91
C PRO A 640 13.81 21.26 -55.14
N SER A 641 14.73 20.85 -56.00
CA SER A 641 14.46 20.12 -57.24
C SER A 641 13.87 18.71 -57.06
N ASN A 642 13.76 18.21 -55.82
CA ASN A 642 13.09 16.94 -55.53
C ASN A 642 11.60 17.12 -55.23
N VAL A 643 11.15 18.34 -54.99
CA VAL A 643 9.72 18.63 -54.81
C VAL A 643 9.03 18.46 -56.16
N THR A 644 8.01 17.61 -56.20
CA THR A 644 7.20 17.34 -57.40
C THR A 644 5.77 17.85 -57.27
N LYS A 645 5.29 18.07 -56.03
CA LYS A 645 3.93 18.47 -55.71
C LYS A 645 3.89 19.59 -54.67
N ILE A 646 3.18 20.67 -54.98
CA ILE A 646 2.85 21.75 -54.04
C ILE A 646 1.33 21.88 -53.95
N GLY A 647 0.78 21.75 -52.75
CA GLY A 647 -0.65 21.84 -52.49
C GLY A 647 -1.21 23.25 -52.62
N GLY A 648 -2.53 23.36 -52.68
CA GLY A 648 -3.20 24.65 -52.84
C GLY A 648 -2.95 25.56 -51.65
N SER A 649 -2.70 26.85 -51.90
CA SER A 649 -2.42 27.87 -50.87
C SER A 649 -1.22 27.55 -49.97
N ALA A 650 -0.30 26.67 -50.38
CA ALA A 650 0.80 26.20 -49.52
C ALA A 650 1.60 27.32 -48.84
N PHE A 651 1.81 28.46 -49.51
CA PHE A 651 2.53 29.62 -48.99
C PHE A 651 1.69 30.90 -49.01
N ALA A 652 0.36 30.79 -49.10
CA ALA A 652 -0.51 31.95 -49.24
C ALA A 652 -0.41 32.85 -48.01
N GLY A 653 -0.22 34.16 -48.21
CA GLY A 653 -0.09 35.14 -47.14
C GLY A 653 1.26 35.15 -46.40
N CYS A 654 2.27 34.44 -46.88
CA CYS A 654 3.64 34.58 -46.37
C CYS A 654 4.26 35.92 -46.81
N ASN A 655 5.26 36.40 -46.07
CA ASN A 655 5.97 37.66 -46.40
C ASN A 655 7.29 37.42 -47.16
N LEU A 656 7.32 36.41 -48.03
CA LEU A 656 8.45 36.09 -48.88
C LEU A 656 8.80 37.26 -49.80
N THR A 657 10.09 37.51 -50.00
CA THR A 657 10.60 38.55 -50.92
C THR A 657 10.93 38.01 -52.31
N GLY A 658 11.27 36.71 -52.37
CA GLY A 658 11.62 36.02 -53.60
C GLY A 658 11.19 34.56 -53.59
N VAL A 659 10.93 33.98 -54.76
CA VAL A 659 10.70 32.54 -54.90
C VAL A 659 11.36 31.97 -56.16
N ILE A 660 11.92 30.77 -56.05
CA ILE A 660 12.38 29.96 -57.18
C ILE A 660 11.51 28.70 -57.25
N ILE A 661 10.73 28.56 -58.33
CA ILE A 661 9.92 27.39 -58.63
C ILE A 661 10.73 26.47 -59.55
N PRO A 662 11.12 25.26 -59.09
CA PRO A 662 11.99 24.37 -59.84
C PRO A 662 11.26 23.67 -61.00
N ALA A 663 12.03 23.21 -61.97
CA ALA A 663 11.54 22.48 -63.13
C ALA A 663 10.87 21.13 -62.79
N SER A 664 11.10 20.61 -61.58
CA SER A 664 10.60 19.32 -61.11
C SER A 664 9.12 19.30 -60.74
N ILE A 665 8.48 20.47 -60.65
CA ILE A 665 7.08 20.58 -60.24
C ILE A 665 6.18 20.02 -61.34
N THR A 666 5.47 18.93 -61.03
CA THR A 666 4.47 18.30 -61.91
C THR A 666 3.04 18.58 -61.47
N THR A 667 2.84 18.98 -60.21
CA THR A 667 1.52 19.33 -59.67
C THR A 667 1.60 20.63 -58.88
N MET A 668 0.91 21.68 -59.36
CA MET A 668 0.75 22.96 -58.67
C MET A 668 -0.72 23.13 -58.25
N GLY A 669 -0.98 23.19 -56.95
CA GLY A 669 -2.27 23.56 -56.41
C GLY A 669 -2.63 25.01 -56.68
N ASN A 670 -3.88 25.39 -56.46
CA ASN A 670 -4.34 26.77 -56.70
C ASN A 670 -3.84 27.72 -55.58
N TYR A 671 -3.65 29.01 -55.90
CA TYR A 671 -3.35 30.06 -54.92
C TYR A 671 -2.05 29.90 -54.12
N ILE A 672 -1.05 29.17 -54.63
CA ILE A 672 0.15 28.77 -53.86
C ILE A 672 0.83 29.95 -53.14
N PHE A 673 1.03 31.09 -53.81
CA PHE A 673 1.64 32.31 -53.27
C PHE A 673 0.64 33.47 -53.18
N SER A 674 -0.67 33.17 -53.11
CA SER A 674 -1.69 34.21 -53.08
C SER A 674 -1.52 35.10 -51.84
N GLY A 675 -1.54 36.42 -52.02
CA GLY A 675 -1.38 37.39 -50.95
C GLY A 675 0.03 37.48 -50.36
N CYS A 676 1.05 36.94 -51.04
CA CYS A 676 2.45 37.18 -50.70
C CYS A 676 2.85 38.63 -51.04
N ASN A 677 2.39 39.57 -50.21
CA ASN A 677 2.41 40.99 -50.53
C ASN A 677 3.82 41.58 -50.69
N ASN A 678 4.84 40.95 -50.11
CA ASN A 678 6.24 41.38 -50.20
C ASN A 678 7.01 40.72 -51.35
N LEU A 679 6.39 39.83 -52.12
CA LEU A 679 7.05 39.10 -53.19
C LEU A 679 7.43 40.05 -54.32
N THR A 680 8.73 40.31 -54.49
CA THR A 680 9.25 41.22 -55.52
C THR A 680 9.85 40.49 -56.71
N ASN A 681 10.34 39.27 -56.50
CA ASN A 681 10.99 38.45 -57.51
C ASN A 681 10.40 37.03 -57.51
N ALA A 682 9.98 36.54 -58.68
CA ALA A 682 9.55 35.16 -58.83
C ALA A 682 10.23 34.58 -60.08
N VAL A 683 10.95 33.47 -59.89
CA VAL A 683 11.65 32.77 -60.96
C VAL A 683 10.94 31.44 -61.21
N ILE A 684 10.45 31.26 -62.43
CA ILE A 684 9.83 30.02 -62.89
C ILE A 684 10.84 29.30 -63.77
N MET A 685 11.36 28.15 -63.33
CA MET A 685 12.37 27.42 -64.09
C MET A 685 11.75 26.73 -65.32
N PRO A 686 12.48 26.67 -66.46
CA PRO A 686 12.06 25.88 -67.61
C PRO A 686 11.81 24.42 -67.24
N GLY A 687 10.62 23.91 -67.56
CA GLY A 687 10.13 22.58 -67.18
C GLY A 687 8.77 22.63 -66.48
N VAL A 688 8.43 23.75 -65.85
CA VAL A 688 7.08 23.99 -65.33
C VAL A 688 6.10 24.11 -66.50
N THR A 689 5.02 23.31 -66.49
CA THR A 689 4.04 23.23 -67.60
C THR A 689 2.80 24.09 -67.41
N THR A 690 2.51 24.54 -66.20
CA THR A 690 1.29 25.32 -65.92
C THR A 690 1.53 26.24 -64.74
N ILE A 691 1.05 27.48 -64.85
CA ILE A 691 0.90 28.38 -63.71
C ILE A 691 -0.53 28.22 -63.21
N SER A 692 -0.70 27.64 -62.03
CA SER A 692 -2.02 27.27 -61.52
C SER A 692 -2.92 28.49 -61.24
N PRO A 693 -4.25 28.30 -61.21
CA PRO A 693 -5.19 29.36 -60.87
C PRO A 693 -4.83 30.10 -59.57
N GLY A 694 -4.74 31.42 -59.66
CA GLY A 694 -4.41 32.30 -58.53
C GLY A 694 -2.99 32.18 -57.98
N ALA A 695 -2.06 31.49 -58.66
CA ALA A 695 -0.72 31.18 -58.14
C ALA A 695 0.00 32.37 -57.47
N PHE A 696 -0.06 33.55 -58.09
CA PHE A 696 0.50 34.81 -57.60
C PHE A 696 -0.56 35.89 -57.37
N ASN A 697 -1.84 35.51 -57.19
CA ASN A 697 -2.92 36.46 -56.95
C ASN A 697 -2.59 37.38 -55.76
N ARG A 698 -2.81 38.69 -55.89
CA ARG A 698 -2.49 39.69 -54.86
C ARG A 698 -1.02 39.72 -54.44
N CYS A 699 -0.08 39.32 -55.29
CA CYS A 699 1.35 39.61 -55.08
C CYS A 699 1.64 41.08 -55.41
N VAL A 700 1.17 41.98 -54.53
CA VAL A 700 1.13 43.42 -54.83
C VAL A 700 2.49 44.05 -55.08
N SER A 701 3.59 43.47 -54.60
CA SER A 701 4.96 43.99 -54.81
C SER A 701 5.68 43.42 -56.03
N LEU A 702 5.09 42.45 -56.74
CA LEU A 702 5.71 41.83 -57.91
C LEU A 702 5.77 42.85 -59.04
N LYS A 703 6.98 43.11 -59.57
CA LYS A 703 7.21 44.14 -60.60
C LYS A 703 7.39 43.58 -61.99
N GLU A 704 8.06 42.45 -62.10
CA GLU A 704 8.35 41.78 -63.35
C GLU A 704 8.24 40.27 -63.20
N ILE A 705 7.88 39.61 -64.30
CA ILE A 705 7.83 38.15 -64.37
C ILE A 705 8.20 37.69 -65.78
N VAL A 706 9.00 36.62 -65.85
CA VAL A 706 9.29 35.89 -67.09
C VAL A 706 8.54 34.56 -67.03
N ILE A 707 7.70 34.31 -68.02
CA ILE A 707 6.95 33.07 -68.20
C ILE A 707 7.71 32.22 -69.22
N PRO A 708 8.35 31.12 -68.82
CA PRO A 708 9.17 30.32 -69.73
C PRO A 708 8.30 29.58 -70.75
N GLY A 709 8.87 29.31 -71.93
CA GLY A 709 8.17 28.63 -73.03
C GLY A 709 7.70 27.22 -72.72
N SER A 710 8.15 26.62 -71.61
CA SER A 710 7.63 25.33 -71.13
C SER A 710 6.22 25.42 -70.54
N VAL A 711 5.78 26.60 -70.11
CA VAL A 711 4.44 26.80 -69.53
C VAL A 711 3.43 26.75 -70.67
N GLN A 712 2.52 25.78 -70.67
CA GLN A 712 1.45 25.66 -71.67
C GLN A 712 0.25 26.56 -71.34
N SER A 713 -0.08 26.72 -70.05
CA SER A 713 -1.23 27.51 -69.61
C SER A 713 -0.91 28.42 -68.43
N ILE A 714 -1.38 29.67 -68.52
CA ILE A 714 -1.45 30.64 -67.43
C ILE A 714 -2.88 30.63 -66.87
N GLY A 715 -3.05 30.11 -65.65
CA GLY A 715 -4.37 29.85 -65.06
C GLY A 715 -5.16 31.10 -64.66
N ARG A 716 -6.47 30.89 -64.44
CA ARG A 716 -7.42 31.93 -64.01
C ARG A 716 -6.90 32.67 -62.76
N TYR A 717 -6.95 34.00 -62.76
CA TYR A 717 -6.45 34.84 -61.67
C TYR A 717 -4.95 34.73 -61.34
N ALA A 718 -4.13 34.04 -62.16
CA ALA A 718 -2.74 33.72 -61.84
C ALA A 718 -1.93 34.92 -61.31
N PHE A 719 -2.09 36.10 -61.90
CA PHE A 719 -1.46 37.37 -61.51
C PHE A 719 -2.50 38.46 -61.21
N SER A 720 -3.74 38.08 -60.90
CA SER A 720 -4.80 39.05 -60.60
C SER A 720 -4.44 39.87 -59.35
N GLU A 721 -4.73 41.16 -59.37
CA GLU A 721 -4.39 42.14 -58.34
C GLU A 721 -2.87 42.28 -58.07
N CYS A 722 -2.00 41.90 -59.00
CA CYS A 722 -0.58 42.27 -58.97
C CYS A 722 -0.40 43.75 -59.37
N VAL A 723 -0.83 44.64 -58.50
CA VAL A 723 -1.01 46.08 -58.82
C VAL A 723 0.26 46.80 -59.26
N ASN A 724 1.45 46.33 -58.86
CA ASN A 724 2.74 46.91 -59.25
C ASN A 724 3.46 46.14 -60.38
N LEU A 725 2.80 45.17 -61.01
CA LEU A 725 3.37 44.40 -62.12
C LEU A 725 3.45 45.30 -63.35
N ILE A 726 4.67 45.63 -63.76
CA ILE A 726 4.94 46.57 -64.87
C ILE A 726 5.32 45.81 -66.14
N LYS A 727 6.10 44.72 -66.01
CA LYS A 727 6.62 43.94 -67.14
C LYS A 727 6.21 42.48 -67.03
N VAL A 728 5.63 41.94 -68.09
CA VAL A 728 5.38 40.50 -68.26
C VAL A 728 6.03 40.06 -69.56
N GLU A 729 6.96 39.13 -69.47
CA GLU A 729 7.62 38.53 -70.64
C GLU A 729 7.08 37.11 -70.82
N ILE A 730 6.36 36.87 -71.92
CA ILE A 730 5.79 35.56 -72.25
C ILE A 730 6.62 34.97 -73.39
N GLN A 731 7.32 33.87 -73.14
CA GLN A 731 8.15 33.20 -74.16
C GLN A 731 7.32 32.30 -75.10
N GLU A 732 7.85 32.03 -76.28
CA GLU A 732 7.27 31.07 -77.24
C GLU A 732 7.10 29.67 -76.63
N GLY A 733 5.92 29.10 -76.81
CA GLY A 733 5.50 27.80 -76.27
C GLY A 733 4.29 27.90 -75.32
N VAL A 734 3.95 29.09 -74.84
CA VAL A 734 2.70 29.33 -74.09
C VAL A 734 1.51 29.28 -75.03
N GLU A 735 0.51 28.44 -74.73
CA GLU A 735 -0.64 28.18 -75.61
C GLU A 735 -1.90 28.93 -75.16
N THR A 736 -2.16 28.96 -73.84
CA THR A 736 -3.40 29.49 -73.26
C THR A 736 -3.14 30.50 -72.14
N ILE A 737 -3.86 31.62 -72.17
CA ILE A 737 -3.96 32.57 -71.06
C ILE A 737 -5.41 32.57 -70.58
N GLU A 738 -5.69 32.00 -69.43
CA GLU A 738 -7.07 31.86 -68.95
C GLU A 738 -7.69 33.21 -68.51
N SER A 739 -9.01 33.19 -68.31
CA SER A 739 -9.80 34.37 -67.96
C SER A 739 -9.23 35.07 -66.72
N THR A 740 -9.30 36.40 -66.66
CA THR A 740 -8.88 37.21 -65.50
C THR A 740 -7.43 37.01 -65.03
N ALA A 741 -6.55 36.39 -65.83
CA ALA A 741 -5.18 36.06 -65.41
C ALA A 741 -4.35 37.28 -64.96
N PHE A 742 -4.58 38.46 -65.56
CA PHE A 742 -3.90 39.72 -65.23
C PHE A 742 -4.88 40.82 -64.79
N GLU A 743 -6.06 40.45 -64.28
CA GLU A 743 -7.06 41.41 -63.83
C GLU A 743 -6.50 42.34 -62.74
N TYR A 744 -6.82 43.63 -62.76
CA TYR A 744 -6.32 44.64 -61.81
C TYR A 744 -4.79 44.77 -61.73
N CYS A 745 -4.05 44.38 -62.77
CA CYS A 745 -2.62 44.71 -62.92
C CYS A 745 -2.44 46.20 -63.29
N LYS A 746 -2.67 47.08 -62.32
CA LYS A 746 -2.72 48.54 -62.51
C LYS A 746 -1.41 49.17 -62.96
N GLY A 747 -0.28 48.48 -62.79
CA GLY A 747 1.05 48.92 -63.23
C GLY A 747 1.42 48.47 -64.64
N LEU A 748 0.69 47.53 -65.24
CA LEU A 748 1.08 46.89 -66.50
C LEU A 748 0.88 47.87 -67.65
N THR A 749 1.95 48.25 -68.34
CA THR A 749 1.88 49.29 -69.39
C THR A 749 1.80 48.74 -70.81
N MET A 750 2.47 47.62 -71.06
CA MET A 750 2.52 46.94 -72.35
C MET A 750 2.73 45.44 -72.12
N ILE A 751 2.14 44.62 -72.98
CA ILE A 751 2.37 43.18 -72.99
C ILE A 751 2.50 42.66 -74.44
N GLU A 752 3.50 41.81 -74.68
CA GLU A 752 3.65 41.09 -75.94
C GLU A 752 3.12 39.66 -75.79
N ILE A 753 2.27 39.24 -76.71
CA ILE A 753 1.67 37.91 -76.78
C ILE A 753 2.36 37.14 -77.94
N PRO A 754 3.08 36.04 -77.65
CA PRO A 754 3.82 35.28 -78.67
C PRO A 754 2.91 34.52 -79.64
N HIS A 755 3.49 34.02 -80.73
CA HIS A 755 2.78 33.29 -81.78
C HIS A 755 2.10 32.03 -81.28
N SER A 756 2.74 31.33 -80.33
CA SER A 756 2.20 30.11 -79.74
C SER A 756 0.85 30.27 -79.03
N VAL A 757 0.47 31.49 -78.62
CA VAL A 757 -0.79 31.71 -77.88
C VAL A 757 -1.97 31.66 -78.85
N THR A 758 -2.88 30.72 -78.59
CA THR A 758 -4.08 30.45 -79.42
C THR A 758 -5.39 30.78 -78.71
N SER A 759 -5.37 30.93 -77.37
CA SER A 759 -6.56 31.25 -76.58
C SER A 759 -6.26 32.27 -75.47
N ILE A 760 -7.09 33.31 -75.38
CA ILE A 760 -7.04 34.28 -74.29
C ILE A 760 -8.45 34.43 -73.70
N GLY A 761 -8.59 34.14 -72.41
CA GLY A 761 -9.86 34.17 -71.71
C GLY A 761 -10.49 35.57 -71.56
N ILE A 762 -11.72 35.57 -71.05
CA ILE A 762 -12.51 36.79 -70.86
C ILE A 762 -11.92 37.62 -69.70
N SER A 763 -11.96 38.95 -69.85
CA SER A 763 -11.54 39.91 -68.81
C SER A 763 -10.08 39.71 -68.34
N THR A 764 -9.22 39.10 -69.16
CA THR A 764 -7.80 38.85 -68.83
C THR A 764 -7.06 40.12 -68.38
N PHE A 765 -7.37 41.27 -68.99
CA PHE A 765 -6.78 42.57 -68.66
C PHE A 765 -7.79 43.56 -68.06
N TYR A 766 -8.88 43.06 -67.46
CA TYR A 766 -9.89 43.93 -66.88
C TYR A 766 -9.27 44.81 -65.78
N ALA A 767 -9.63 46.10 -65.79
CA ALA A 767 -9.11 47.13 -64.88
C ALA A 767 -7.58 47.31 -64.87
N CYS A 768 -6.88 46.94 -65.95
CA CYS A 768 -5.48 47.29 -66.19
C CYS A 768 -5.34 48.74 -66.71
N TYR A 769 -5.59 49.73 -65.84
CA TYR A 769 -5.70 51.14 -66.25
C TYR A 769 -4.44 51.78 -66.84
N ALA A 770 -3.25 51.21 -66.59
CA ALA A 770 -2.01 51.69 -67.19
C ALA A 770 -1.68 51.03 -68.54
N LEU A 771 -2.43 50.00 -68.96
CA LEU A 771 -2.15 49.23 -70.16
C LEU A 771 -2.52 50.06 -71.39
N ARG A 772 -1.50 50.43 -72.17
CA ARG A 772 -1.63 51.29 -73.35
C ARG A 772 -1.55 50.52 -74.65
N GLU A 773 -0.79 49.42 -74.66
CA GLU A 773 -0.49 48.66 -75.87
C GLU A 773 -0.48 47.15 -75.57
N ILE A 774 -1.17 46.38 -76.41
CA ILE A 774 -1.06 44.92 -76.45
C ILE A 774 -0.55 44.56 -77.84
N ILE A 775 0.61 43.91 -77.89
CA ILE A 775 1.23 43.48 -79.14
C ILE A 775 0.99 42.00 -79.30
N ILE A 776 0.35 41.60 -80.39
CA ILE A 776 0.07 40.19 -80.67
C ILE A 776 0.89 39.77 -81.87
N ASP A 777 1.80 38.81 -81.67
CA ASP A 777 2.60 38.23 -82.75
C ASP A 777 1.87 37.04 -83.40
N ASN A 778 0.68 37.29 -83.94
CA ASN A 778 -0.14 36.26 -84.56
C ASN A 778 -0.99 36.88 -85.70
N THR A 779 -1.65 36.03 -86.50
CA THR A 779 -2.61 36.52 -87.49
C THR A 779 -3.92 36.92 -86.84
N GLU A 780 -4.55 37.98 -87.35
CA GLU A 780 -5.88 38.43 -86.93
C GLU A 780 -6.90 37.27 -87.02
N ASN A 781 -7.68 37.04 -85.94
CA ASN A 781 -8.61 35.90 -85.72
C ASN A 781 -7.98 34.56 -85.30
N ALA A 782 -6.67 34.46 -85.10
CA ALA A 782 -6.04 33.23 -84.60
C ALA A 782 -6.23 32.98 -83.09
N ILE A 783 -6.75 33.97 -82.36
CA ILE A 783 -6.94 33.90 -80.92
C ILE A 783 -8.44 33.84 -80.61
N GLU A 784 -8.86 32.79 -79.90
CA GLU A 784 -10.23 32.68 -79.38
C GLU A 784 -10.40 33.52 -78.10
N GLY A 785 -11.39 34.41 -78.06
CA GLY A 785 -11.79 35.19 -76.87
C GLY A 785 -11.99 36.70 -77.09
N ALA A 786 -12.40 37.40 -76.02
CA ALA A 786 -12.57 38.86 -75.97
C ALA A 786 -11.91 39.45 -74.71
N PRO A 787 -10.56 39.45 -74.62
CA PRO A 787 -9.84 39.91 -73.44
C PRO A 787 -9.82 41.44 -73.24
N TRP A 788 -10.34 42.19 -74.24
CA TRP A 788 -10.11 43.62 -74.45
C TRP A 788 -11.02 44.56 -73.64
N ASP A 789 -11.55 44.14 -72.49
CA ASP A 789 -12.30 45.05 -71.59
C ASP A 789 -11.34 46.02 -70.87
N CYS A 790 -10.53 46.71 -71.68
CA CYS A 790 -9.49 47.66 -71.32
C CYS A 790 -9.34 48.66 -72.48
N SER A 791 -8.93 49.89 -72.17
CA SER A 791 -8.75 50.97 -73.15
C SER A 791 -7.44 50.89 -73.95
N ALA A 792 -6.78 49.72 -73.96
CA ALA A 792 -5.48 49.53 -74.60
C ALA A 792 -5.61 49.40 -76.12
N ASN A 793 -4.64 49.95 -76.86
CA ASN A 793 -4.54 49.72 -78.30
C ASN A 793 -4.01 48.30 -78.56
N VAL A 794 -4.65 47.56 -79.47
CA VAL A 794 -4.22 46.22 -79.88
C VAL A 794 -3.51 46.30 -81.22
N THR A 795 -2.22 45.96 -81.25
CA THR A 795 -1.37 45.98 -82.44
C THR A 795 -1.05 44.53 -82.85
N TRP A 796 -1.41 44.16 -84.08
CA TRP A 796 -1.07 42.86 -84.65
C TRP A 796 0.26 42.96 -85.42
N LYS A 797 1.29 42.28 -84.92
CA LYS A 797 2.56 42.07 -85.65
C LYS A 797 2.46 40.73 -86.37
N ARG A 798 2.92 40.70 -87.62
CA ARG A 798 3.08 39.45 -88.37
C ARG A 798 4.56 39.10 -88.34
N SER A 799 5.01 38.27 -87.41
CA SER A 799 6.32 37.65 -87.56
C SER A 799 6.31 36.81 -88.82
N ILE A 800 7.09 37.26 -89.81
CA ILE A 800 7.50 36.43 -90.93
C ILE A 800 8.62 35.55 -90.38
N THR A 801 8.28 34.53 -89.59
CA THR A 801 9.20 33.42 -89.36
C THR A 801 9.22 32.61 -90.66
N THR A 802 10.14 32.95 -91.56
CA THR A 802 10.52 32.06 -92.65
C THR A 802 10.94 30.71 -92.07
N PRO A 803 10.52 29.59 -92.68
CA PRO A 803 10.63 28.24 -92.12
C PRO A 803 12.07 27.77 -91.88
#